data_AF-A0A7Z9E3E9-F1
#
_entry.id   AF-A0A7Z9E3E9-F1
#
_cell.length_a   1.000
_cell.length_b   1.000
_cell.length_c   1.000
_cell.angle_alpha   90.00
_cell.angle_beta   90.00
_cell.angle_gamma   90.00
#
_symmetry.space_group_name_H-M   'P 1'
#
loop_
_entity.id
_entity.type
_entity.pdbx_description
1 polymer ?
#
loop_
_entity_poly.entity_id
_entity_poly.type
_entity_poly.pdbx_seq_one_letter_code
_entity_poly.pdbx_strand_id
1 'polypeptide(L)'
;MKTNLITTNISTTELTFKPGESAVSFEINAINYSERFASFQVEVLAAGTDENLAPNWYILSPEICTKKPPGDSTQFLVKIIDTPLPGFVGQMNLTVRVFSIELQEETRQLLRLNILEGSGGVGLKLTLPVQEFQAYPLQQIKIPVQVYNPSSQPANAVLKLTGINPTWLIEEQQVIQIPSHIQVDAVFLCQIPDIIQTKSQVQPFTITATITNGLSRQITGNLLILPQGIVEFRCFPQERRIPGRRRFFWRSDPVVFHIEIKNRSNISQIFQLKINCSDKIKYELKTDLSLLIQDKKKSIEPVNHDVEINNFDPTIDLEIGETNQILLVTKVKRHWLGRMREFLIEVTTIQTQNLSSVSDSRLSGTSPPNQTLKLKVLPFIPLGLILTGSVILLGLLWWFSALNPHHPFLGHKKPVNSVQFDGLASTIMSGSNDQTIAEWKVTNFFNDLHNQFIGKIGNAKKAVRVLRYRPVDNNMIAAGLENGEIQLWGLTEETGLIDTFSINKDDRVFALEFSQDSQTLFSGHGSGLVLQWDASLQRDQMTKGSDRLLKKKQFDFAVYDLSFVGKGNLHLAVVGRYNQFLIWNLDQNKTLKVPYPVGAQDDYILSVDVAEIAPYILATGDNQGNITIWNMKNCLDSSGECEVIDRWQGTKMGEAVRSVSFSDNGCYLASGGDDGKVILWALTSEGKRPLAMPDGSSLQTNLGIKQEVSHSSRQKKINSVDVKIVGKNILIASGSDDAQVRIAQAKRIFNLGCDFRSNLETE
;
A
#
# COMPACT_ATOMS: atom_id res chain seq x y z
N MET A 1 96.23 55.46 60.39
CA MET A 1 94.83 55.88 60.59
C MET A 1 94.10 55.60 59.30
N LYS A 2 93.05 54.76 59.29
CA LYS A 2 92.19 54.60 58.11
C LYS A 2 91.50 55.94 57.86
N THR A 3 91.79 56.60 56.75
CA THR A 3 91.06 57.77 56.29
C THR A 3 89.76 57.26 55.69
N ASN A 4 88.62 57.50 56.36
CA ASN A 4 87.31 57.14 55.83
C ASN A 4 87.07 57.91 54.52
N LEU A 5 86.69 57.22 53.44
CA LEU A 5 86.48 57.85 52.12
C LEU A 5 85.12 58.56 52.03
N ILE A 6 84.22 58.25 52.98
CA ILE A 6 82.90 58.85 53.12
C ILE A 6 82.79 59.46 54.51
N THR A 7 82.36 60.72 54.58
CA THR A 7 81.98 61.37 55.85
C THR A 7 80.51 61.77 55.77
N THR A 8 79.76 61.45 56.82
CA THR A 8 78.36 61.81 56.96
C THR A 8 78.17 62.78 58.11
N ASN A 9 77.25 63.73 57.96
CA ASN A 9 76.79 64.60 59.04
C ASN A 9 75.26 64.59 59.06
N ILE A 10 74.66 64.40 60.23
CA ILE A 10 73.21 64.47 60.41
C ILE A 10 72.85 65.75 61.17
N SER A 11 71.77 66.40 60.73
CA SER A 11 71.26 67.66 61.30
C SER A 11 70.80 67.56 62.78
N THR A 12 70.31 66.40 63.21
CA THR A 12 69.80 66.16 64.57
C THR A 12 70.10 64.73 65.03
N THR A 13 70.30 64.53 66.33
CA THR A 13 70.53 63.19 66.93
C THR A 13 69.32 62.66 67.69
N GLU A 14 68.33 63.51 68.00
CA GLU A 14 67.07 63.16 68.65
C GLU A 14 65.89 63.78 67.90
N LEU A 15 64.87 62.96 67.61
CA LEU A 15 63.63 63.36 66.94
C LEU A 15 62.42 62.89 67.74
N THR A 16 61.37 63.71 67.78
CA THR A 16 60.08 63.33 68.37
C THR A 16 59.04 63.20 67.26
N PHE A 17 58.37 62.05 67.18
CA PHE A 17 57.34 61.79 66.17
C PHE A 17 56.05 61.34 66.87
N LYS A 18 54.92 61.90 66.42
CA LYS A 18 53.60 61.53 66.91
C LYS A 18 52.73 61.05 65.74
N PRO A 19 52.26 59.80 65.74
CA PRO A 19 51.45 59.26 64.64
C PRO A 19 50.14 60.04 64.50
N GLY A 20 49.84 60.52 63.29
CA GLY A 20 48.64 61.31 62.97
C GLY A 20 48.85 62.84 62.92
N GLU A 21 50.03 63.35 63.28
CA GLU A 21 50.43 64.76 63.07
C GLU A 21 51.29 64.92 61.79
N SER A 22 51.81 66.12 61.53
CA SER A 22 52.66 66.39 60.36
C SER A 22 53.97 65.58 60.41
N ALA A 23 54.37 65.04 59.26
CA ALA A 23 55.61 64.27 59.10
C ALA A 23 56.83 65.04 59.63
N VAL A 24 57.70 64.34 60.34
CA VAL A 24 58.93 64.91 60.93
C VAL A 24 60.11 64.55 60.06
N SER A 25 61.02 65.50 59.83
CA SER A 25 62.14 65.28 58.92
C SER A 25 63.48 65.65 59.49
N PHE A 26 64.51 64.94 59.05
CA PHE A 26 65.91 65.27 59.31
C PHE A 26 66.73 65.17 58.04
N GLU A 27 67.79 65.97 58.00
CA GLU A 27 68.70 66.06 56.87
C GLU A 27 70.00 65.31 57.17
N ILE A 28 70.51 64.63 56.13
CA ILE A 28 71.78 63.90 56.13
C ILE A 28 72.62 64.48 55.01
N ASN A 29 73.83 64.96 55.32
CA ASN A 29 74.79 65.39 54.31
C ASN A 29 75.89 64.35 54.16
N ALA A 30 76.06 63.81 52.95
CA ALA A 30 77.08 62.82 52.61
C ALA A 30 78.14 63.45 51.70
N ILE A 31 79.41 63.43 52.14
CA ILE A 31 80.54 64.08 51.46
C ILE A 31 81.49 63.01 50.90
N ASN A 32 81.88 63.16 49.64
CA ASN A 32 82.85 62.29 48.98
C ASN A 32 84.29 62.78 49.21
N TYR A 33 85.07 62.12 50.07
CA TYR A 33 86.49 62.42 50.26
C TYR A 33 87.43 61.48 49.47
N SER A 34 86.88 60.67 48.57
CA SER A 34 87.67 59.80 47.69
C SER A 34 88.18 60.54 46.45
N GLU A 35 89.19 59.99 45.78
CA GLU A 35 89.71 60.48 44.49
C GLU A 35 88.84 60.05 43.28
N ARG A 36 87.63 59.52 43.51
CA ARG A 36 86.74 58.99 42.47
C ARG A 36 85.34 59.58 42.58
N PHE A 37 84.59 59.56 41.49
CA PHE A 37 83.16 59.87 41.54
C PHE A 37 82.39 58.75 42.25
N ALA A 38 81.57 59.10 43.24
CA ALA A 38 80.78 58.15 44.01
C ALA A 38 79.31 58.57 44.07
N SER A 39 78.39 57.61 44.05
CA SER A 39 76.98 57.86 44.39
C SER A 39 76.71 57.37 45.81
N PHE A 40 75.79 58.04 46.49
CA PHE A 40 75.40 57.70 47.86
C PHE A 40 73.98 57.17 47.88
N GLN A 41 73.78 56.11 48.65
CA GLN A 41 72.47 55.58 49.00
C GLN A 41 72.29 55.66 50.50
N VAL A 42 71.07 55.98 50.92
CA VAL A 42 70.69 56.13 52.32
C VAL A 42 69.62 55.11 52.65
N GLU A 43 69.88 54.35 53.70
CA GLU A 43 68.95 53.38 54.26
C GLU A 43 68.75 53.70 55.74
N VAL A 44 67.49 53.74 56.20
CA VAL A 44 67.16 54.00 57.60
C VAL A 44 66.58 52.75 58.21
N LEU A 45 67.30 52.16 59.15
CA LEU A 45 66.95 50.92 59.81
C LEU A 45 66.44 51.23 61.22
N ALA A 46 65.27 50.72 61.58
CA ALA A 46 64.78 50.78 62.94
C ALA A 46 65.22 49.54 63.73
N ALA A 47 65.57 49.71 65.01
CA ALA A 47 65.88 48.57 65.86
C ALA A 47 64.65 47.65 65.99
N GLY A 48 64.81 46.37 65.63
CA GLY A 48 63.76 45.34 65.76
C GLY A 48 62.92 45.07 64.51
N THR A 49 63.25 45.67 63.35
CA THR A 49 62.60 45.36 62.06
C THR A 49 63.48 44.44 61.19
N ASP A 50 62.89 43.44 60.54
CA ASP A 50 63.59 42.54 59.60
C ASP A 50 63.97 43.25 58.28
N GLU A 51 65.19 43.01 57.79
CA GLU A 51 65.74 43.64 56.56
C GLU A 51 64.93 43.34 55.28
N ASN A 52 64.14 42.27 55.24
CA ASN A 52 63.40 41.83 54.05
C ASN A 52 61.99 42.43 53.90
N LEU A 53 61.54 43.25 54.85
CA LEU A 53 60.25 43.92 54.83
C LEU A 53 60.49 45.43 54.71
N ALA A 54 60.59 45.94 53.48
CA ALA A 54 60.65 47.38 53.24
C ALA A 54 59.37 48.05 53.77
N PRO A 55 59.42 48.84 54.86
CA PRO A 55 58.19 49.38 55.40
C PRO A 55 58.03 50.83 54.92
N ASN A 56 56.84 51.17 54.41
CA ASN A 56 56.46 52.50 53.90
C ASN A 56 56.29 53.53 55.05
N TRP A 57 57.27 53.66 55.94
CA TRP A 57 57.18 54.51 57.14
C TRP A 57 58.08 55.76 57.06
N TYR A 58 58.99 55.83 56.10
CA TYR A 58 59.70 57.07 55.76
C TYR A 58 59.78 57.27 54.25
N ILE A 59 59.92 58.54 53.85
CA ILE A 59 60.16 58.96 52.47
C ILE A 59 61.55 59.60 52.42
N LEU A 60 62.36 59.17 51.45
CA LEU A 60 63.68 59.73 51.18
C LEU A 60 63.62 60.66 49.96
N SER A 61 64.22 61.85 50.06
CA SER A 61 64.34 62.78 48.94
C SER A 61 65.74 63.42 48.91
N PRO A 62 66.50 63.29 47.81
CA PRO A 62 66.23 62.45 46.64
C PRO A 62 66.41 60.95 46.96
N GLU A 63 65.65 60.09 46.31
CA GLU A 63 65.73 58.63 46.51
C GLU A 63 67.03 58.04 45.92
N ILE A 64 67.54 58.64 44.84
CA ILE A 64 68.77 58.24 44.17
C ILE A 64 69.62 59.48 43.91
N CYS A 65 70.88 59.44 44.32
CA CYS A 65 71.85 60.51 44.12
C CYS A 65 72.61 60.35 42.80
N THR A 66 72.90 61.46 42.11
CA THR A 66 73.83 61.48 40.98
C THR A 66 75.29 61.36 41.48
N LYS A 67 76.20 60.85 40.64
CA LYS A 67 77.60 60.67 41.05
C LYS A 67 78.28 62.00 41.36
N LYS A 68 78.89 62.09 42.54
CA LYS A 68 79.52 63.30 43.08
C LYS A 68 81.04 63.26 42.91
N PRO A 69 81.69 64.32 42.39
CA PRO A 69 83.14 64.40 42.30
C PRO A 69 83.81 64.41 43.69
N PRO A 70 85.14 64.16 43.76
CA PRO A 70 85.93 64.38 44.97
C PRO A 70 85.66 65.77 45.59
N GLY A 71 85.32 65.81 46.88
CA GLY A 71 85.04 67.01 47.66
C GLY A 71 83.58 67.51 47.61
N ASP A 72 82.73 66.99 46.73
CA ASP A 72 81.31 67.40 46.64
C ASP A 72 80.41 66.60 47.61
N SER A 73 79.23 67.13 47.88
CA SER A 73 78.29 66.59 48.86
C SER A 73 76.86 66.47 48.32
N THR A 74 76.08 65.62 48.97
CA THR A 74 74.64 65.47 48.70
C THR A 74 73.86 65.50 49.99
N GLN A 75 72.83 66.34 50.01
CA GLN A 75 71.89 66.44 51.11
C GLN A 75 70.66 65.57 50.82
N PHE A 76 70.38 64.66 51.75
CA PHE A 76 69.20 63.80 51.75
C PHE A 76 68.25 64.27 52.85
N LEU A 77 66.98 64.47 52.50
CA LEU A 77 65.90 64.73 53.44
C LEU A 77 65.13 63.43 53.69
N VAL A 78 65.16 62.95 54.93
CA VAL A 78 64.36 61.81 55.38
C VAL A 78 63.13 62.36 56.10
N LYS A 79 61.93 62.04 55.59
CA LYS A 79 60.63 62.36 56.21
C LYS A 79 60.04 61.10 56.83
N ILE A 80 59.89 61.06 58.14
CA ILE A 80 59.17 60.00 58.86
C ILE A 80 57.67 60.27 58.74
N ILE A 81 56.96 59.37 58.08
CA ILE A 81 55.51 59.48 57.80
C ILE A 81 54.67 58.54 58.67
N ASP A 82 55.26 57.45 59.17
CA ASP A 82 54.56 56.47 60.01
C ASP A 82 55.53 55.81 61.01
N THR A 83 55.00 55.02 61.96
CA THR A 83 55.82 54.26 62.91
C THR A 83 56.48 53.05 62.24
N PRO A 84 57.80 52.83 62.40
CA PRO A 84 58.49 51.66 61.83
C PRO A 84 58.00 50.32 62.39
N LEU A 85 57.55 50.31 63.64
CA LEU A 85 56.90 49.18 64.29
C LEU A 85 55.47 49.60 64.67
N PRO A 86 54.44 49.01 64.04
CA PRO A 86 53.05 49.36 64.34
C PRO A 86 52.74 49.16 65.83
N GLY A 87 52.25 50.22 66.48
CA GLY A 87 51.86 50.18 67.90
C GLY A 87 53.01 50.34 68.91
N PHE A 88 54.26 50.54 68.47
CA PHE A 88 55.37 50.84 69.38
C PHE A 88 55.32 52.30 69.87
N VAL A 89 55.41 52.48 71.19
CA VAL A 89 55.47 53.78 71.86
C VAL A 89 56.71 53.79 72.75
N GLY A 90 57.52 54.84 72.66
CA GLY A 90 58.76 54.95 73.42
C GLY A 90 59.95 55.36 72.56
N GLN A 91 61.15 55.24 73.12
CA GLN A 91 62.38 55.61 72.45
C GLN A 91 62.92 54.43 71.64
N MET A 92 63.24 54.65 70.37
CA MET A 92 63.91 53.67 69.52
C MET A 92 65.16 54.26 68.87
N ASN A 93 66.13 53.39 68.62
CA ASN A 93 67.33 53.78 67.89
C ASN A 93 67.11 53.50 66.39
N LEU A 94 67.27 54.55 65.60
CA LEU A 94 67.39 54.47 64.16
C LEU A 94 68.87 54.43 63.77
N THR A 95 69.23 53.47 62.94
CA THR A 95 70.56 53.40 62.31
C THR A 95 70.43 53.91 60.90
N VAL A 96 71.00 55.09 60.65
CA VAL A 96 71.09 55.68 59.31
C VAL A 96 72.37 55.17 58.68
N ARG A 97 72.23 54.34 57.66
CA ARG A 97 73.32 53.76 56.90
C ARG A 97 73.45 54.54 55.61
N VAL A 98 74.60 55.15 55.40
CA VAL A 98 74.96 55.78 54.12
C VAL A 98 76.10 54.99 53.52
N PHE A 99 75.89 54.46 52.34
CA PHE A 99 76.88 53.64 51.67
C PHE A 99 77.02 54.05 50.20
N SER A 100 78.20 53.79 49.66
CA SER A 100 78.46 53.86 48.22
C SER A 100 78.88 52.49 47.74
N ILE A 101 78.13 51.96 46.77
CA ILE A 101 78.47 50.67 46.15
C ILE A 101 79.80 50.79 45.40
N GLU A 102 80.11 51.97 44.82
CA GLU A 102 81.34 52.17 44.06
C GLU A 102 82.61 52.22 44.93
N LEU A 103 82.48 52.75 46.15
CA LEU A 103 83.59 52.82 47.11
C LEU A 103 83.69 51.56 47.98
N GLN A 104 82.66 50.71 48.00
CA GLN A 104 82.53 49.58 48.93
C GLN A 104 82.71 50.00 50.40
N GLU A 105 82.33 51.23 50.72
CA GLU A 105 82.44 51.80 52.06
C GLU A 105 81.06 52.25 52.53
N GLU A 106 80.83 52.08 53.84
CA GLU A 106 79.61 52.50 54.50
C GLU A 106 79.93 53.26 55.78
N THR A 107 79.05 54.20 56.11
CA THR A 107 79.06 54.90 57.40
C THR A 107 77.69 54.72 58.04
N ARG A 108 77.69 54.53 59.36
CA ARG A 108 76.46 54.38 60.14
C ARG A 108 76.41 55.47 61.18
N GLN A 109 75.25 56.11 61.30
CA GLN A 109 74.98 57.05 62.37
C GLN A 109 73.75 56.61 63.16
N LEU A 110 73.79 56.85 64.46
CA LEU A 110 72.71 56.53 65.38
C LEU A 110 71.91 57.78 65.66
N LEU A 111 70.58 57.66 65.50
CA LEU A 111 69.61 58.70 65.81
C LEU A 111 68.57 58.10 66.75
N ARG A 112 68.14 58.86 67.76
CA ARG A 112 67.06 58.45 68.66
C ARG A 112 65.73 59.02 68.19
N LEU A 113 64.74 58.15 67.98
CA LEU A 113 63.38 58.53 67.67
C LEU A 113 62.49 58.26 68.89
N ASN A 114 61.92 59.33 69.45
CA ASN A 114 60.95 59.27 70.52
C ASN A 114 59.54 59.27 69.91
N ILE A 115 58.86 58.13 69.98
CA ILE A 115 57.49 57.97 69.45
C ILE A 115 56.49 58.19 70.59
N LEU A 116 55.62 59.19 70.42
CA LEU A 116 54.52 59.50 71.34
C LEU A 116 53.25 58.71 70.97
N GLU A 117 52.36 58.48 71.93
CA GLU A 117 51.05 57.87 71.66
C GLU A 117 50.25 58.70 70.66
N GLY A 118 49.89 58.08 69.53
CA GLY A 118 49.04 58.64 68.49
C GLY A 118 47.67 57.95 68.45
N SER A 119 46.63 58.69 68.09
CA SER A 119 45.22 58.25 68.09
C SER A 119 44.80 57.48 66.82
N GLY A 120 45.70 56.70 66.21
CA GLY A 120 45.46 55.98 64.95
C GLY A 120 45.43 54.46 65.14
N GLY A 121 44.28 53.82 64.92
CA GLY A 121 44.14 52.36 64.97
C GLY A 121 44.73 51.67 63.73
N VAL A 122 45.49 50.59 63.95
CA VAL A 122 46.09 49.77 62.87
C VAL A 122 44.99 48.92 62.19
N GLY A 123 44.82 49.05 60.86
CA GLY A 123 43.84 48.28 60.08
C GLY A 123 44.29 46.86 59.73
N LEU A 124 43.33 45.95 59.48
CA LEU A 124 43.57 44.53 59.11
C LEU A 124 44.25 44.40 57.74
N LYS A 125 44.96 43.29 57.48
CA LYS A 125 45.48 42.93 56.15
C LYS A 125 44.68 41.76 55.57
N LEU A 126 44.19 41.92 54.32
CA LEU A 126 43.41 40.91 53.61
C LEU A 126 44.21 40.34 52.44
N THR A 127 44.18 39.02 52.26
CA THR A 127 44.75 38.33 51.10
C THR A 127 43.77 37.31 50.52
N LEU A 128 43.63 37.31 49.19
CA LEU A 128 42.90 36.29 48.43
C LEU A 128 43.92 35.37 47.75
N PRO A 129 43.86 34.05 47.97
CA PRO A 129 44.81 33.11 47.36
C PRO A 129 44.58 32.93 45.85
N VAL A 130 43.36 33.15 45.36
CA VAL A 130 42.98 33.09 43.94
C VAL A 130 42.08 34.29 43.63
N GLN A 131 42.33 34.97 42.50
CA GLN A 131 41.54 36.14 42.08
C GLN A 131 40.44 35.80 41.05
N GLU A 132 40.57 34.69 40.32
CA GLU A 132 39.61 34.25 39.31
C GLU A 132 39.04 32.87 39.66
N PHE A 133 37.73 32.83 39.87
CA PHE A 133 36.99 31.62 40.19
C PHE A 133 36.11 31.24 39.00
N GLN A 134 36.06 29.96 38.65
CA GLN A 134 35.19 29.43 37.60
C GLN A 134 34.20 28.45 38.22
N ALA A 135 32.93 28.57 37.84
CA ALA A 135 31.90 27.70 38.36
C ALA A 135 30.80 27.41 37.33
N TYR A 136 30.20 26.23 37.45
CA TYR A 136 29.02 25.85 36.71
C TYR A 136 27.75 26.18 37.50
N PRO A 137 26.62 26.47 36.81
CA PRO A 137 25.30 26.41 37.41
C PRO A 137 25.10 25.13 38.25
N LEU A 138 24.37 25.20 39.36
CA LEU A 138 24.18 24.14 40.36
C LEU A 138 25.42 23.67 41.12
N GLN A 139 26.61 24.20 40.81
CA GLN A 139 27.83 23.89 41.55
C GLN A 139 27.95 24.75 42.81
N GLN A 140 28.43 24.14 43.89
CA GLN A 140 28.85 24.87 45.09
C GLN A 140 30.31 25.30 44.96
N ILE A 141 30.60 26.59 45.14
CA ILE A 141 31.96 27.14 45.13
C ILE A 141 32.35 27.73 46.48
N LYS A 142 33.62 27.53 46.86
CA LYS A 142 34.23 28.04 48.09
C LYS A 142 35.16 29.20 47.75
N ILE A 143 34.92 30.37 48.33
CA ILE A 143 35.76 31.57 48.16
C ILE A 143 36.52 31.79 49.47
N PRO A 144 37.79 31.35 49.58
CA PRO A 144 38.61 31.56 50.77
C PRO A 144 39.18 32.98 50.82
N VAL A 145 39.18 33.59 52.00
CA VAL A 145 39.84 34.87 52.28
C VAL A 145 40.66 34.75 53.56
N GLN A 146 41.87 35.29 53.54
CA GLN A 146 42.78 35.25 54.67
C GLN A 146 42.85 36.64 55.31
N VAL A 147 42.71 36.70 56.63
CA VAL A 147 42.68 37.96 57.39
C VAL A 147 43.76 37.94 58.46
N TYR A 148 44.64 38.94 58.45
CA TYR A 148 45.72 39.08 59.42
C TYR A 148 45.54 40.34 60.27
N ASN A 149 45.61 40.20 61.61
CA ASN A 149 45.55 41.31 62.56
C ASN A 149 46.97 41.73 62.98
N PRO A 150 47.45 42.93 62.59
CA PRO A 150 48.78 43.39 62.97
C PRO A 150 48.82 44.03 64.36
N SER A 151 47.68 44.27 65.01
CA SER A 151 47.60 44.95 66.30
C SER A 151 47.85 43.99 67.48
N SER A 152 48.31 44.54 68.59
CA SER A 152 48.57 43.80 69.83
C SER A 152 47.30 43.49 70.65
N GLN A 153 46.11 43.88 70.16
CA GLN A 153 44.82 43.59 70.79
C GLN A 153 43.99 42.66 69.88
N PRO A 154 43.20 41.74 70.46
CA PRO A 154 42.25 40.96 69.67
C PRO A 154 41.19 41.87 69.05
N ALA A 155 40.84 41.62 67.79
CA ALA A 155 39.88 42.42 67.04
C ALA A 155 38.73 41.57 66.52
N ASN A 156 37.52 42.13 66.60
CA ASN A 156 36.31 41.55 66.01
C ASN A 156 36.16 42.14 64.61
N ALA A 157 36.33 41.32 63.59
CA ALA A 157 36.18 41.72 62.20
C ALA A 157 34.86 41.20 61.64
N VAL A 158 34.09 42.07 61.00
CA VAL A 158 32.94 41.67 60.17
C VAL A 158 33.41 41.63 58.72
N LEU A 159 33.45 40.43 58.15
CA LEU A 159 33.68 40.22 56.72
C LEU A 159 32.35 40.21 55.99
N LYS A 160 32.25 41.00 54.92
CA LYS A 160 31.08 41.05 54.05
C LYS A 160 31.48 40.90 52.59
N LEU A 161 30.88 39.93 51.90
CA LEU A 161 31.06 39.73 50.47
C LEU A 161 29.95 40.48 49.70
N THR A 162 30.34 41.32 48.75
CA THR A 162 29.43 42.12 47.92
C THR A 162 29.76 41.94 46.44
N GLY A 163 28.77 42.10 45.55
CA GLY A 163 28.94 41.95 44.10
C GLY A 163 28.44 40.61 43.53
N ILE A 164 28.33 39.57 44.36
CA ILE A 164 27.57 38.34 44.05
C ILE A 164 26.12 38.52 44.52
N ASN A 165 25.15 37.91 43.82
CA ASN A 165 23.76 37.96 44.25
C ASN A 165 23.62 37.32 45.66
N PRO A 166 23.04 38.03 46.65
CA PRO A 166 22.91 37.54 48.03
C PRO A 166 22.24 36.17 48.12
N THR A 167 21.30 35.85 47.22
CA THR A 167 20.62 34.54 47.22
C THR A 167 21.54 33.35 46.97
N TRP A 168 22.73 33.59 46.40
CA TRP A 168 23.71 32.52 46.15
C TRP A 168 24.60 32.28 47.38
N LEU A 169 24.69 33.25 48.29
CA LEU A 169 25.53 33.16 49.48
C LEU A 169 24.75 32.48 50.61
N ILE A 170 25.35 31.46 51.22
CA ILE A 170 24.77 30.83 52.42
C ILE A 170 24.90 31.80 53.63
N GLU A 171 26.01 32.54 53.68
CA GLU A 171 26.28 33.56 54.69
C GLU A 171 26.80 34.83 54.00
N GLU A 172 26.06 35.93 54.09
CA GLU A 172 26.46 37.22 53.51
C GLU A 172 27.55 37.93 54.35
N GLN A 173 27.52 37.69 55.67
CA GLN A 173 28.42 38.31 56.64
C GLN A 173 28.93 37.26 57.62
N GLN A 174 30.22 37.28 57.88
CA GLN A 174 30.87 36.44 58.88
C GLN A 174 31.57 37.32 59.91
N VAL A 175 31.27 37.08 61.19
CA VAL A 175 31.95 37.75 62.30
C VAL A 175 33.07 36.83 62.78
N ILE A 176 34.30 37.31 62.71
CA ILE A 176 35.49 36.52 63.04
C ILE A 176 36.26 37.22 64.15
N GLN A 177 36.62 36.44 65.15
CA GLN A 177 37.52 36.83 66.22
C GLN A 177 38.95 36.61 65.74
N ILE A 178 39.75 37.67 65.65
CA ILE A 178 41.13 37.57 65.16
C ILE A 178 42.07 37.94 66.31
N PRO A 179 42.78 36.95 66.89
CA PRO A 179 43.78 37.21 67.92
C PRO A 179 44.90 38.14 67.41
N SER A 180 45.62 38.76 68.33
CA SER A 180 46.77 39.62 68.00
C SER A 180 47.84 38.84 67.24
N HIS A 181 48.36 39.40 66.15
CA HIS A 181 49.45 38.84 65.33
C HIS A 181 49.17 37.46 64.70
N ILE A 182 47.91 37.05 64.55
CA ILE A 182 47.53 35.75 63.97
C ILE A 182 46.75 35.96 62.66
N GLN A 183 47.00 35.09 61.68
CA GLN A 183 46.22 34.99 60.44
C GLN A 183 45.11 33.96 60.61
N VAL A 184 43.89 34.32 60.21
CA VAL A 184 42.71 33.45 60.24
C VAL A 184 42.15 33.33 58.83
N ASP A 185 41.83 32.09 58.42
CA ASP A 185 41.19 31.79 57.15
C ASP A 185 39.67 31.77 57.32
N ALA A 186 38.96 32.45 56.42
CA ALA A 186 37.51 32.48 56.34
C ALA A 186 37.07 32.00 54.96
N VAL A 187 35.89 31.39 54.87
CA VAL A 187 35.38 30.84 53.61
C VAL A 187 33.94 31.27 53.40
N PHE A 188 33.68 31.93 52.28
CA PHE A 188 32.33 32.17 51.79
C PHE A 188 31.89 31.01 50.90
N LEU A 189 30.75 30.41 51.23
CA LEU A 189 30.12 29.36 50.43
C LEU A 189 29.06 29.98 49.51
N CYS A 190 29.23 29.77 48.21
CA CYS A 190 28.31 30.25 47.18
C CYS A 190 27.68 29.05 46.45
N GLN A 191 26.35 28.95 46.51
CA GLN A 191 25.53 27.96 45.83
C GLN A 191 24.90 28.61 44.59
N ILE A 192 25.39 28.23 43.41
CA ILE A 192 24.89 28.79 42.15
C ILE A 192 23.55 28.13 41.80
N PRO A 193 22.49 28.90 41.49
CA PRO A 193 21.17 28.35 41.21
C PRO A 193 21.08 27.69 39.82
N ASP A 194 19.85 27.34 39.41
CA ASP A 194 19.56 26.65 38.15
C ASP A 194 20.07 27.41 36.91
N ILE A 195 20.40 26.63 35.86
CA ILE A 195 21.00 27.08 34.59
C ILE A 195 20.26 28.28 33.97
N ILE A 196 18.93 28.27 33.96
CA ILE A 196 18.10 29.32 33.31
C ILE A 196 18.20 30.66 34.06
N GLN A 197 18.47 30.62 35.37
CA GLN A 197 18.51 31.81 36.21
C GLN A 197 19.90 32.48 36.21
N THR A 198 20.94 31.78 35.74
CA THR A 198 22.34 32.21 35.87
C THR A 198 22.97 32.46 34.51
N LYS A 199 22.90 33.69 34.02
CA LYS A 199 23.51 34.08 32.74
C LYS A 199 25.02 33.86 32.75
N SER A 200 25.57 33.28 31.67
CA SER A 200 27.01 33.11 31.48
C SER A 200 27.70 34.46 31.31
N GLN A 201 28.29 34.99 32.38
CA GLN A 201 29.04 36.24 32.38
C GLN A 201 30.09 36.28 33.52
N VAL A 202 31.06 37.18 33.41
CA VAL A 202 32.00 37.48 34.50
C VAL A 202 31.29 38.35 35.53
N GLN A 203 31.27 37.92 36.79
CA GLN A 203 30.70 38.66 37.90
C GLN A 203 31.79 39.08 38.89
N PRO A 204 32.13 40.39 38.95
CA PRO A 204 33.11 40.89 39.91
C PRO A 204 32.52 40.94 41.33
N PHE A 205 33.34 40.64 42.32
CA PHE A 205 32.97 40.70 43.74
C PHE A 205 34.05 41.37 44.58
N THR A 206 33.63 41.95 45.71
CA THR A 206 34.50 42.64 46.67
C THR A 206 34.21 42.13 48.07
N ILE A 207 35.27 41.71 48.76
CA ILE A 207 35.21 41.34 50.18
C ILE A 207 35.69 42.52 51.00
N THR A 208 34.85 42.97 51.92
CA THR A 208 35.13 44.08 52.83
C THR A 208 35.30 43.57 54.24
N ALA A 209 36.37 43.97 54.92
CA ALA A 209 36.60 43.69 56.34
C ALA A 209 36.49 44.98 57.14
N THR A 210 35.59 44.99 58.12
CA THR A 210 35.33 46.14 58.99
C THR A 210 35.61 45.76 60.44
N ILE A 211 36.40 46.58 61.14
CA ILE A 211 36.59 46.46 62.60
C ILE A 211 35.55 47.36 63.26
N THR A 212 34.98 46.92 64.38
CA THR A 212 33.87 47.60 65.09
C THR A 212 34.12 49.08 65.42
N ASN A 213 35.37 49.56 65.44
CA ASN A 213 35.76 50.97 65.61
C ASN A 213 36.96 51.39 64.72
N GLY A 214 37.15 50.79 63.54
CA GLY A 214 38.37 50.98 62.73
C GLY A 214 38.16 51.14 61.22
N LEU A 215 39.26 51.38 60.50
CA LEU A 215 39.29 51.53 59.04
C LEU A 215 38.89 50.23 58.33
N SER A 216 38.04 50.33 57.31
CA SER A 216 37.65 49.20 56.47
C SER A 216 38.70 48.88 55.40
N ARG A 217 38.92 47.60 55.11
CA ARG A 217 39.78 47.14 54.01
C ARG A 217 38.99 46.32 53.01
N GLN A 218 39.38 46.41 51.73
CA GLN A 218 38.66 45.77 50.63
C GLN A 218 39.63 45.00 49.74
N ILE A 219 39.16 43.88 49.18
CA ILE A 219 39.87 43.10 48.16
C ILE A 219 38.87 42.60 47.12
N THR A 220 39.28 42.60 45.85
CA THR A 220 38.41 42.27 44.70
C THR A 220 38.78 40.93 44.08
N GLY A 221 37.79 40.19 43.56
CA GLY A 221 37.96 38.99 42.76
C GLY A 221 36.86 38.86 41.70
N ASN A 222 37.01 37.91 40.77
CA ASN A 222 36.07 37.67 39.68
C ASN A 222 35.53 36.24 39.72
N LEU A 223 34.22 36.07 39.55
CA LEU A 223 33.56 34.79 39.38
C LEU A 223 33.03 34.66 37.93
N LEU A 224 33.65 33.79 37.13
CA LEU A 224 33.21 33.46 35.78
C LEU A 224 32.21 32.29 35.82
N ILE A 225 30.97 32.56 35.40
CA ILE A 225 29.95 31.53 35.18
C ILE A 225 30.15 30.96 33.78
N LEU A 226 30.39 29.66 33.68
CA LEU A 226 30.65 28.99 32.41
C LEU A 226 29.36 28.69 31.63
N PRO A 227 29.40 28.67 30.29
CA PRO A 227 28.24 28.33 29.47
C PRO A 227 27.85 26.86 29.69
N GLN A 228 26.57 26.61 29.98
CA GLN A 228 26.03 25.28 30.21
C GLN A 228 24.56 25.22 29.78
N GLY A 229 24.18 24.09 29.19
CA GLY A 229 22.79 23.73 28.91
C GLY A 229 22.59 23.16 27.52
N ILE A 230 21.33 22.84 27.21
CA ILE A 230 20.93 22.18 25.97
C ILE A 230 19.75 22.90 25.34
N VAL A 231 19.57 22.71 24.03
CA VAL A 231 18.34 23.12 23.37
C VAL A 231 17.48 21.91 23.12
N GLU A 232 16.31 21.92 23.75
CA GLU A 232 15.37 20.84 23.69
C GLU A 232 14.54 20.98 22.41
N PHE A 233 14.62 19.98 21.55
CA PHE A 233 13.95 19.94 20.26
C PHE A 233 12.91 18.81 20.27
N ARG A 234 11.64 19.14 20.01
CA ARG A 234 10.54 18.15 20.04
C ARG A 234 9.57 18.36 18.90
N CYS A 235 9.36 17.32 18.10
CA CYS A 235 8.30 17.27 17.11
C CYS A 235 7.18 16.33 17.57
N PHE A 236 5.93 16.82 17.57
CA PHE A 236 4.77 16.02 17.96
C PHE A 236 3.55 16.25 17.07
N PRO A 237 2.73 15.22 16.84
CA PRO A 237 2.99 13.79 17.09
C PRO A 237 4.00 13.18 16.09
N GLN A 238 4.76 12.15 16.49
CA GLN A 238 5.75 11.49 15.61
C GLN A 238 5.13 10.72 14.44
N GLU A 239 3.87 10.29 14.57
CA GLU A 239 3.13 9.60 13.53
C GLU A 239 1.77 10.26 13.32
N ARG A 240 1.44 10.56 12.06
CA ARG A 240 0.10 10.98 11.64
C ARG A 240 -0.38 10.13 10.48
N ARG A 241 -1.66 9.83 10.51
CA ARG A 241 -2.40 9.20 9.42
C ARG A 241 -3.35 10.23 8.81
N ILE A 242 -3.39 10.28 7.49
CA ILE A 242 -4.46 11.00 6.79
C ILE A 242 -5.74 10.17 6.92
N PRO A 243 -6.79 10.64 7.63
CA PRO A 243 -8.01 9.87 7.79
C PRO A 243 -8.73 9.72 6.45
N GLY A 244 -9.38 8.57 6.23
CA GLY A 244 -10.16 8.28 5.02
C GLY A 244 -11.48 9.05 4.93
N ARG A 245 -11.63 10.21 5.59
CA ARG A 245 -12.92 10.91 5.69
C ARG A 245 -13.27 11.69 4.42
N ARG A 246 -14.58 11.78 4.23
CA ARG A 246 -15.34 12.06 3.01
C ARG A 246 -15.18 13.50 2.53
N ARG A 247 -14.35 13.72 1.51
CA ARG A 247 -14.58 14.78 0.52
C ARG A 247 -14.30 14.24 -0.87
N PHE A 248 -15.15 14.62 -1.80
CA PHE A 248 -15.36 14.03 -3.13
C PHE A 248 -14.19 14.21 -4.12
N PHE A 249 -12.97 14.46 -3.64
CA PHE A 249 -11.83 14.85 -4.47
C PHE A 249 -10.52 14.21 -3.99
N TRP A 250 -9.61 13.96 -4.94
CA TRP A 250 -8.25 13.41 -4.77
C TRP A 250 -7.31 14.18 -3.81
N ARG A 251 -7.79 15.29 -3.24
CA ARG A 251 -7.08 16.15 -2.30
C ARG A 251 -7.32 15.66 -0.87
N SER A 252 -6.23 15.45 -0.13
CA SER A 252 -6.28 15.15 1.29
C SER A 252 -6.42 16.44 2.11
N ASP A 253 -7.01 16.35 3.29
CA ASP A 253 -6.92 17.42 4.29
C ASP A 253 -5.44 17.55 4.74
N PRO A 254 -4.93 18.78 4.92
CA PRO A 254 -3.56 19.01 5.35
C PRO A 254 -3.30 18.38 6.72
N VAL A 255 -2.13 17.80 6.90
CA VAL A 255 -1.67 17.24 8.18
C VAL A 255 -0.72 18.21 8.84
N VAL A 256 -0.95 18.51 10.12
CA VAL A 256 -0.16 19.45 10.90
C VAL A 256 0.69 18.69 11.92
N PHE A 257 1.98 18.99 11.92
CA PHE A 257 2.94 18.63 12.96
C PHE A 257 3.35 19.88 13.74
N HIS A 258 3.52 19.73 15.04
CA HIS A 258 4.00 20.79 15.93
C HIS A 258 5.48 20.58 16.18
N ILE A 259 6.26 21.65 16.01
CA ILE A 259 7.69 21.68 16.32
C ILE A 259 7.87 22.66 17.48
N GLU A 260 8.39 22.17 18.59
CA GLU A 260 8.68 22.94 19.79
C GLU A 260 10.19 22.97 20.00
N ILE A 261 10.73 24.18 20.14
CA ILE A 261 12.15 24.41 20.40
C ILE A 261 12.26 25.26 21.65
N LYS A 262 12.94 24.73 22.67
CA LYS A 262 13.10 25.39 23.97
C LYS A 262 14.56 25.54 24.34
N ASN A 263 14.98 26.77 24.61
CA ASN A 263 16.33 27.05 25.08
C ASN A 263 16.45 26.79 26.59
N ARG A 264 17.13 25.70 26.98
CA ARG A 264 17.48 25.39 28.38
C ARG A 264 18.96 25.65 28.68
N SER A 265 19.56 26.62 27.99
CA SER A 265 20.93 27.05 28.24
C SER A 265 20.97 28.43 28.88
N ASN A 266 22.09 28.74 29.53
CA ASN A 266 22.35 30.03 30.16
C ASN A 266 22.89 31.11 29.19
N ILE A 267 22.72 30.88 27.87
CA ILE A 267 23.13 31.78 26.80
C ILE A 267 22.04 31.82 25.72
N SER A 268 21.90 32.96 25.04
CA SER A 268 21.04 33.07 23.86
C SER A 268 21.63 32.28 22.70
N GLN A 269 20.80 31.57 21.95
CA GLN A 269 21.25 30.72 20.85
C GLN A 269 20.40 30.94 19.59
N ILE A 270 21.03 30.80 18.43
CA ILE A 270 20.39 30.96 17.11
C ILE A 270 20.42 29.62 16.40
N PHE A 271 19.27 29.22 15.84
CA PHE A 271 19.13 27.96 15.10
C PHE A 271 18.48 28.17 13.76
N GLN A 272 18.92 27.38 12.78
CA GLN A 272 18.27 27.23 11.50
C GLN A 272 17.58 25.87 11.42
N LEU A 273 16.32 25.85 10.98
CA LEU A 273 15.55 24.63 10.83
C LEU A 273 15.58 24.17 9.38
N LYS A 274 16.01 22.93 9.13
CA LYS A 274 16.08 22.31 7.82
C LYS A 274 15.12 21.12 7.74
N ILE A 275 14.30 21.09 6.69
CA ILE A 275 13.31 20.03 6.46
C ILE A 275 13.68 19.25 5.22
N ASN A 276 13.88 17.94 5.36
CA ASN A 276 14.08 17.04 4.24
C ASN A 276 12.82 16.18 4.02
N CYS A 277 12.20 16.34 2.85
CA CYS A 277 10.98 15.66 2.45
C CYS A 277 11.14 15.07 1.05
N SER A 278 10.41 13.98 0.75
CA SER A 278 10.31 13.49 -0.62
C SER A 278 9.54 14.50 -1.51
N ASP A 279 9.93 14.66 -2.79
CA ASP A 279 9.33 15.58 -3.79
C ASP A 279 7.81 15.49 -3.94
N LYS A 280 7.20 14.38 -3.48
CA LYS A 280 5.76 14.14 -3.57
C LYS A 280 4.96 14.81 -2.44
N ILE A 281 5.63 15.39 -1.45
CA ILE A 281 5.03 16.08 -0.29
C ILE A 281 5.25 17.57 -0.46
N LYS A 282 4.16 18.34 -0.50
CA LYS A 282 4.23 19.80 -0.37
C LYS A 282 4.12 20.16 1.11
N TYR A 283 4.98 21.03 1.62
CA TYR A 283 4.94 21.49 3.01
C TYR A 283 4.95 23.03 3.11
N GLU A 284 4.43 23.56 4.21
CA GLU A 284 4.34 24.98 4.52
C GLU A 284 4.59 25.16 6.02
N LEU A 285 5.51 26.08 6.38
CA LEU A 285 5.83 26.43 7.76
C LEU A 285 5.04 27.66 8.18
N LYS A 286 4.37 27.59 9.34
CA LYS A 286 3.59 28.71 9.90
C LYS A 286 4.01 28.97 11.35
N THR A 287 4.28 30.23 11.66
CA THR A 287 4.63 30.72 13.00
C THR A 287 3.41 31.19 13.80
N ASP A 288 2.37 31.68 13.12
CA ASP A 288 1.14 32.16 13.76
C ASP A 288 -0.02 31.15 13.73
N LEU A 289 -0.58 30.88 14.93
CA LEU A 289 -1.79 30.06 15.13
C LEU A 289 -3.08 30.67 14.57
N SER A 290 -3.09 31.99 14.29
CA SER A 290 -4.29 32.75 13.90
C SER A 290 -4.77 32.50 12.45
N LEU A 291 -3.90 32.00 11.57
CA LEU A 291 -4.22 31.76 10.15
C LEU A 291 -4.94 30.43 9.87
N LEU A 292 -5.05 29.53 10.84
CA LEU A 292 -5.75 28.25 10.67
C LEU A 292 -7.29 28.37 10.75
N ILE A 293 -7.82 29.53 11.18
CA ILE A 293 -9.25 29.73 11.42
C ILE A 293 -9.97 30.42 10.24
N GLN A 294 -9.28 31.15 9.35
CA GLN A 294 -9.96 31.89 8.26
C GLN A 294 -10.28 31.07 6.99
N ASP A 295 -9.71 29.88 6.80
CA ASP A 295 -9.84 29.11 5.56
C ASP A 295 -11.13 28.28 5.41
N LYS A 296 -12.13 28.50 6.26
CA LYS A 296 -13.46 27.88 6.10
C LYS A 296 -14.42 28.65 5.19
N LYS A 297 -14.09 29.87 4.69
CA LYS A 297 -15.10 30.72 4.02
C LYS A 297 -14.75 31.46 2.72
N LYS A 298 -13.59 31.27 2.08
CA LYS A 298 -13.42 31.78 0.71
C LYS A 298 -13.02 30.67 -0.26
N SER A 299 -13.98 30.33 -1.12
CA SER A 299 -13.72 29.78 -2.44
C SER A 299 -12.73 30.69 -3.17
N ILE A 300 -11.51 30.22 -3.37
CA ILE A 300 -10.51 30.88 -4.21
C ILE A 300 -10.45 30.08 -5.52
N GLU A 301 -10.77 30.77 -6.61
CA GLU A 301 -10.57 30.35 -7.99
C GLU A 301 -9.12 29.92 -8.23
N PRO A 302 -8.85 29.03 -9.20
CA PRO A 302 -7.50 28.54 -9.44
C PRO A 302 -6.63 29.65 -10.01
N VAL A 303 -5.86 30.30 -9.16
CA VAL A 303 -4.72 31.12 -9.60
C VAL A 303 -3.67 30.16 -10.14
N ASN A 304 -3.54 30.14 -11.46
CA ASN A 304 -2.32 29.72 -12.15
C ASN A 304 -1.18 30.54 -11.59
N HIS A 305 -0.21 29.90 -10.94
CA HIS A 305 1.18 30.33 -11.01
C HIS A 305 2.09 29.18 -10.56
N ASP A 306 2.94 28.77 -11.49
CA ASP A 306 4.24 28.20 -11.21
C ASP A 306 5.01 29.22 -10.36
N VAL A 307 4.93 29.07 -9.04
CA VAL A 307 5.81 29.75 -8.10
C VAL A 307 6.70 28.68 -7.52
N GLU A 308 7.95 28.71 -7.95
CA GLU A 308 9.07 28.11 -7.25
C GLU A 308 9.06 28.64 -5.81
N ILE A 309 8.64 27.79 -4.87
CA ILE A 309 8.66 28.14 -3.45
C ILE A 309 10.10 27.93 -2.98
N ASN A 310 10.84 29.03 -2.93
CA ASN A 310 12.12 29.14 -2.25
C ASN A 310 12.04 28.53 -0.85
N ASN A 311 12.96 27.62 -0.54
CA ASN A 311 13.20 27.09 0.79
C ASN A 311 13.60 28.25 1.72
N PHE A 312 12.62 28.85 2.40
CA PHE A 312 12.88 29.69 3.56
C PHE A 312 13.13 28.75 4.74
N ASP A 313 14.39 28.48 5.04
CA ASP A 313 14.78 27.89 6.32
C ASP A 313 14.73 29.03 7.36
N PRO A 314 13.77 29.05 8.30
CA PRO A 314 13.68 30.14 9.27
C PRO A 314 14.87 30.07 10.24
N THR A 315 15.54 31.21 10.43
CA THR A 315 16.46 31.45 11.54
C THR A 315 15.66 31.85 12.77
N ILE A 316 15.86 31.15 13.88
CA ILE A 316 15.12 31.32 15.13
C ILE A 316 16.11 31.77 16.19
N ASP A 317 15.92 32.99 16.68
CA ASP A 317 16.63 33.53 17.83
C ASP A 317 15.86 33.13 19.09
N LEU A 318 16.55 32.50 20.05
CA LEU A 318 15.94 32.06 21.32
C LEU A 318 16.65 32.71 22.50
N GLU A 319 15.91 33.50 23.27
CA GLU A 319 16.36 34.00 24.57
C GLU A 319 16.41 32.88 25.63
N ILE A 320 17.03 33.18 26.78
CA ILE A 320 17.21 32.22 27.88
C ILE A 320 15.83 31.79 28.41
N GLY A 321 15.52 30.50 28.33
CA GLY A 321 14.24 29.94 28.81
C GLY A 321 13.06 30.07 27.84
N GLU A 322 13.24 30.74 26.69
CA GLU A 322 12.18 30.95 25.69
C GLU A 322 11.79 29.64 24.99
N THR A 323 10.52 29.53 24.62
CA THR A 323 9.96 28.39 23.87
C THR A 323 9.24 28.90 22.62
N ASN A 324 9.73 28.51 21.45
CA ASN A 324 9.07 28.80 20.17
C ASN A 324 8.33 27.58 19.63
N GLN A 325 7.14 27.81 19.08
CA GLN A 325 6.28 26.80 18.48
C GLN A 325 6.07 27.09 17.00
N ILE A 326 6.34 26.11 16.14
CA ILE A 326 6.19 26.21 14.68
C ILE A 326 5.27 25.10 14.19
N LEU A 327 4.38 25.43 13.26
CA LEU A 327 3.46 24.49 12.63
C LEU A 327 3.99 24.06 11.27
N LEU A 328 4.24 22.76 11.09
CA LEU A 328 4.58 22.15 9.82
C LEU A 328 3.32 21.55 9.19
N VAL A 329 2.81 22.21 8.15
CA VAL A 329 1.60 21.80 7.41
C VAL A 329 2.01 21.04 6.16
N THR A 330 1.59 19.79 6.02
CA THR A 330 1.94 18.91 4.88
C THR A 330 0.70 18.57 4.05
N LYS A 331 0.84 18.54 2.71
CA LYS A 331 -0.20 18.23 1.71
C LYS A 331 0.30 17.16 0.74
N VAL A 332 -0.47 16.08 0.57
CA VAL A 332 -0.11 14.93 -0.31
C VAL A 332 -1.31 14.47 -1.15
N LYS A 333 -1.10 14.19 -2.45
CA LYS A 333 -2.14 13.61 -3.32
C LYS A 333 -2.35 12.12 -2.98
N ARG A 334 -3.61 11.69 -2.88
CA ARG A 334 -3.94 10.26 -2.67
C ARG A 334 -3.76 9.46 -3.95
N HIS A 335 -3.27 8.24 -3.83
CA HIS A 335 -3.24 7.25 -4.90
C HIS A 335 -4.48 6.33 -4.81
N TRP A 336 -4.88 5.77 -5.95
CA TRP A 336 -6.04 4.89 -6.03
C TRP A 336 -5.70 3.40 -5.84
N LEU A 337 -4.42 3.03 -6.00
CA LEU A 337 -4.00 1.63 -6.01
C LEU A 337 -3.67 1.12 -4.59
N GLY A 338 -4.29 0.01 -4.19
CA GLY A 338 -4.59 -0.44 -2.82
C GLY A 338 -3.48 -0.67 -1.78
N ARG A 339 -2.23 -0.28 -1.98
CA ARG A 339 -1.18 -0.42 -0.93
C ARG A 339 -1.02 0.86 -0.13
N MET A 340 -0.95 0.80 1.20
CA MET A 340 -0.58 1.98 2.00
C MET A 340 0.79 2.52 1.56
N ARG A 341 0.94 3.84 1.50
CA ARG A 341 2.26 4.49 1.32
C ARG A 341 2.68 5.17 2.60
N GLU A 342 3.94 4.96 2.97
CA GLU A 342 4.58 5.61 4.11
C GLU A 342 5.57 6.65 3.58
N PHE A 343 5.52 7.84 4.15
CA PHE A 343 6.45 8.92 3.86
C PHE A 343 7.18 9.31 5.13
N LEU A 344 8.51 9.42 5.05
CA LEU A 344 9.38 9.88 6.12
C LEU A 344 9.74 11.34 5.88
N ILE A 345 9.61 12.16 6.91
CA ILE A 345 9.99 13.57 6.93
C ILE A 345 11.08 13.71 7.99
N GLU A 346 12.27 14.13 7.61
CA GLU A 346 13.36 14.36 8.54
C GLU A 346 13.47 15.86 8.84
N VAL A 347 13.37 16.23 10.11
CA VAL A 347 13.54 17.60 10.58
C VAL A 347 14.85 17.67 11.32
N THR A 348 15.77 18.52 10.83
CA THR A 348 17.10 18.72 11.41
C THR A 348 17.25 20.16 11.85
N THR A 349 17.91 20.35 12.99
CA THR A 349 18.26 21.68 13.50
C THR A 349 19.75 21.90 13.29
N ILE A 350 20.14 23.02 12.69
CA ILE A 350 21.52 23.41 12.50
C ILE A 350 21.79 24.60 13.42
N GLN A 351 22.75 24.46 14.33
CA GLN A 351 23.17 25.57 15.19
C GLN A 351 24.06 26.53 14.39
N THR A 352 23.65 27.78 14.26
CA THR A 352 24.45 28.83 13.61
C THR A 352 25.17 29.63 14.69
N GLN A 353 26.43 29.29 14.97
CA GLN A 353 27.24 30.06 15.92
C GLN A 353 27.62 31.42 15.31
N ASN A 354 27.35 32.51 16.04
CA ASN A 354 27.94 33.80 15.73
C ASN A 354 29.45 33.77 16.01
N LEU A 355 30.21 34.41 15.14
CA LEU A 355 31.66 34.59 15.13
C LEU A 355 32.25 34.88 16.53
N SER A 356 32.84 33.87 17.15
CA SER A 356 34.15 33.97 17.82
C SER A 356 34.62 32.57 18.17
N SER A 357 35.80 32.24 17.67
CA SER A 357 36.54 31.00 17.86
C SER A 357 36.45 30.42 19.27
N VAL A 358 35.62 29.39 19.43
CA VAL A 358 35.84 28.14 20.17
C VAL A 358 34.48 27.43 20.12
N SER A 359 34.38 26.36 19.33
CA SER A 359 33.28 25.41 19.45
C SER A 359 33.40 24.75 20.82
N ASP A 360 32.77 25.35 21.83
CA ASP A 360 32.91 24.86 23.18
C ASP A 360 32.13 23.55 23.29
N SER A 361 32.85 22.41 23.37
CA SER A 361 32.26 21.05 23.45
C SER A 361 31.33 20.85 24.64
N ARG A 362 31.27 21.84 25.54
CA ARG A 362 30.46 21.95 26.74
C ARG A 362 29.03 22.44 26.48
N LEU A 363 28.77 23.10 25.34
CA LEU A 363 27.43 23.34 24.84
C LEU A 363 26.99 22.09 24.07
N SER A 364 26.33 21.17 24.76
CA SER A 364 25.64 20.08 24.06
C SER A 364 24.58 20.72 23.17
N GLY A 365 24.64 20.47 21.86
CA GLY A 365 23.75 21.09 20.88
C GLY A 365 22.27 20.76 21.09
N THR A 366 21.52 20.57 20.01
CA THR A 366 20.12 20.13 20.13
C THR A 366 20.04 18.66 20.54
N SER A 367 19.16 18.37 21.50
CA SER A 367 18.87 17.01 21.94
C SER A 367 17.40 16.67 21.67
N PRO A 368 17.11 15.73 20.75
CA PRO A 368 17.98 15.15 19.72
C PRO A 368 18.28 16.12 18.54
N PRO A 369 19.33 15.89 17.74
CA PRO A 369 19.71 16.76 16.61
C PRO A 369 18.80 16.63 15.38
N ASN A 370 18.18 15.47 15.21
CA ASN A 370 17.19 15.20 14.17
C ASN A 370 16.02 14.38 14.73
N GLN A 371 14.84 14.59 14.15
CA GLN A 371 13.67 13.74 14.41
C GLN A 371 13.00 13.37 13.09
N THR A 372 12.58 12.11 12.99
CA THR A 372 11.86 11.60 11.82
C THR A 372 10.37 11.51 12.14
N LEU A 373 9.56 12.07 11.24
CA LEU A 373 8.10 12.07 11.30
C LEU A 373 7.56 11.11 10.26
N LYS A 374 6.59 10.26 10.66
CA LYS A 374 5.95 9.27 9.80
C LYS A 374 4.57 9.75 9.35
N LEU A 375 4.38 9.85 8.03
CA LEU A 375 3.10 10.17 7.41
C LEU A 375 2.55 8.95 6.66
N LYS A 376 1.47 8.35 7.16
CA LYS A 376 0.79 7.21 6.53
C LYS A 376 -0.37 7.68 5.65
N VAL A 377 -0.31 7.38 4.36
CA VAL A 377 -1.33 7.73 3.37
C VAL A 377 -2.01 6.46 2.87
N LEU A 378 -3.30 6.33 3.17
CA LEU A 378 -4.12 5.22 2.68
C LEU A 378 -4.62 5.48 1.26
N PRO A 379 -4.74 4.41 0.45
CA PRO A 379 -5.34 4.50 -0.87
C PRO A 379 -6.83 4.84 -0.77
N PHE A 380 -7.36 5.47 -1.81
CA PHE A 380 -8.78 5.73 -1.98
C PHE A 380 -9.29 5.08 -3.26
N ILE A 381 -10.16 4.08 -3.14
CA ILE A 381 -10.87 3.49 -4.28
C ILE A 381 -12.25 4.17 -4.35
N PRO A 382 -12.59 4.87 -5.45
CA PRO A 382 -13.91 5.47 -5.61
C PRO A 382 -15.02 4.43 -5.53
N LEU A 383 -16.12 4.73 -4.82
CA LEU A 383 -17.27 3.82 -4.66
C LEU A 383 -17.83 3.35 -6.01
N GLY A 384 -17.88 4.26 -7.01
CA GLY A 384 -18.33 3.92 -8.36
C GLY A 384 -17.48 2.84 -9.02
N LEU A 385 -16.17 2.82 -8.79
CA LEU A 385 -15.23 1.85 -9.35
C LEU A 385 -15.39 0.47 -8.69
N ILE A 386 -15.73 0.44 -7.39
CA ILE A 386 -16.07 -0.79 -6.67
C ILE A 386 -17.38 -1.35 -7.20
N LEU A 387 -18.40 -0.50 -7.39
CA LEU A 387 -19.71 -0.92 -7.90
C LEU A 387 -19.60 -1.43 -9.34
N THR A 388 -18.92 -0.71 -10.23
CA THR A 388 -18.73 -1.18 -11.62
C THR A 388 -17.90 -2.46 -11.68
N GLY A 389 -16.81 -2.54 -10.90
CA GLY A 389 -16.00 -3.76 -10.81
C GLY A 389 -16.81 -4.95 -10.30
N SER A 390 -17.67 -4.75 -9.30
CA SER A 390 -18.54 -5.79 -8.75
C SER A 390 -19.61 -6.24 -9.76
N VAL A 391 -20.22 -5.30 -10.48
CA VAL A 391 -21.19 -5.62 -11.55
C VAL A 391 -20.55 -6.37 -12.70
N ILE A 392 -19.34 -5.96 -13.14
CA ILE A 392 -18.59 -6.66 -14.17
C ILE A 392 -18.20 -8.07 -13.70
N LEU A 393 -17.73 -8.22 -12.46
CA LEU A 393 -17.38 -9.52 -11.89
C LEU A 393 -18.60 -10.43 -11.79
N LEU A 394 -19.74 -9.94 -11.30
CA LEU A 394 -21.00 -10.69 -11.25
C LEU A 394 -21.47 -11.08 -12.66
N GLY A 395 -21.35 -10.16 -13.63
CA GLY A 395 -21.65 -10.43 -15.03
C GLY A 395 -20.76 -11.51 -15.62
N LEU A 396 -19.45 -11.48 -15.35
CA LEU A 396 -18.51 -12.53 -15.77
C LEU A 396 -18.81 -13.87 -15.07
N LEU A 397 -19.03 -13.85 -13.75
CA LEU A 397 -19.39 -15.05 -12.99
C LEU A 397 -20.69 -15.68 -13.50
N TRP A 398 -21.68 -14.87 -13.88
CA TRP A 398 -22.89 -15.35 -14.52
C TRP A 398 -22.62 -15.89 -15.92
N TRP A 399 -21.82 -15.17 -16.73
CA TRP A 399 -21.46 -15.58 -18.10
C TRP A 399 -20.77 -16.95 -18.13
N PHE A 400 -19.86 -17.20 -17.19
CA PHE A 400 -19.13 -18.47 -17.02
C PHE A 400 -19.83 -19.48 -16.10
N SER A 401 -21.03 -19.17 -15.62
CA SER A 401 -21.78 -20.12 -14.81
C SER A 401 -22.33 -21.24 -15.69
N ALA A 402 -22.29 -22.47 -15.19
CA ALA A 402 -23.00 -23.60 -15.80
C ALA A 402 -24.54 -23.38 -15.85
N LEU A 403 -25.04 -22.40 -15.09
CA LEU A 403 -26.43 -21.96 -15.08
C LEU A 403 -26.78 -21.03 -16.25
N ASN A 404 -25.80 -20.58 -17.03
CA ASN A 404 -26.05 -19.76 -18.21
C ASN A 404 -26.47 -20.65 -19.39
N PRO A 405 -27.70 -20.54 -19.92
CA PRO A 405 -28.16 -21.34 -21.06
C PRO A 405 -27.40 -21.03 -22.37
N HIS A 406 -26.63 -19.94 -22.41
CA HIS A 406 -25.75 -19.57 -23.53
C HIS A 406 -24.27 -19.77 -23.20
N HIS A 407 -23.95 -20.66 -22.25
CA HIS A 407 -22.59 -20.89 -21.84
C HIS A 407 -21.71 -21.32 -23.04
N PRO A 408 -20.62 -20.59 -23.37
CA PRO A 408 -19.88 -20.78 -24.62
C PRO A 408 -19.12 -22.12 -24.71
N PHE A 409 -19.03 -22.85 -23.61
CA PHE A 409 -18.35 -24.14 -23.51
C PHE A 409 -19.29 -25.34 -23.40
N LEU A 410 -20.61 -25.12 -23.33
CA LEU A 410 -21.60 -26.19 -23.22
C LEU A 410 -22.42 -26.29 -24.52
N GLY A 411 -22.58 -27.51 -25.03
CA GLY A 411 -23.35 -27.77 -26.24
C GLY A 411 -22.64 -27.48 -27.57
N HIS A 412 -23.43 -27.27 -28.61
CA HIS A 412 -22.96 -27.04 -29.98
C HIS A 412 -22.67 -25.56 -30.26
N LYS A 413 -21.75 -25.29 -31.19
CA LYS A 413 -21.37 -23.92 -31.61
C LYS A 413 -22.05 -23.44 -32.90
N LYS A 414 -22.71 -24.35 -33.61
CA LYS A 414 -23.36 -24.12 -34.91
C LYS A 414 -24.65 -24.94 -34.97
N PRO A 415 -25.55 -24.71 -35.96
CA PRO A 415 -26.83 -25.40 -36.06
C PRO A 415 -26.74 -26.90 -35.83
N VAL A 416 -27.68 -27.43 -35.04
CA VAL A 416 -27.88 -28.87 -34.85
C VAL A 416 -28.76 -29.36 -36.00
N ASN A 417 -28.26 -30.30 -36.80
CA ASN A 417 -28.99 -30.80 -37.97
C ASN A 417 -29.79 -32.06 -37.65
N SER A 418 -29.34 -32.88 -36.70
CA SER A 418 -29.97 -34.16 -36.35
C SER A 418 -29.92 -34.38 -34.85
N VAL A 419 -31.01 -34.89 -34.28
CA VAL A 419 -31.10 -35.37 -32.91
C VAL A 419 -31.80 -36.72 -32.89
N GLN A 420 -31.42 -37.60 -31.95
CA GLN A 420 -32.11 -38.86 -31.73
C GLN A 420 -31.92 -39.34 -30.29
N PHE A 421 -32.94 -39.99 -29.72
CA PHE A 421 -32.87 -40.73 -28.47
C PHE A 421 -32.20 -42.09 -28.66
N ASP A 422 -31.59 -42.61 -27.60
CA ASP A 422 -31.33 -44.04 -27.48
C ASP A 422 -32.64 -44.83 -27.32
N GLY A 423 -32.60 -46.15 -27.56
CA GLY A 423 -33.79 -47.00 -27.44
C GLY A 423 -34.45 -46.99 -26.06
N LEU A 424 -33.71 -46.64 -25.00
CA LEU A 424 -34.23 -46.52 -23.62
C LEU A 424 -34.66 -45.09 -23.24
N ALA A 425 -34.48 -44.10 -24.12
CA ALA A 425 -34.68 -42.68 -23.85
C ALA A 425 -33.95 -42.15 -22.60
N SER A 426 -32.77 -42.70 -22.32
CA SER A 426 -31.86 -42.29 -21.26
C SER A 426 -30.87 -41.20 -21.70
N THR A 427 -30.48 -41.22 -22.97
CA THR A 427 -29.54 -40.29 -23.59
C THR A 427 -30.04 -39.80 -24.95
N ILE A 428 -29.54 -38.64 -25.37
CA ILE A 428 -29.76 -38.10 -26.72
C ILE A 428 -28.41 -37.88 -27.37
N MET A 429 -28.37 -38.15 -28.67
CA MET A 429 -27.24 -37.84 -29.53
C MET A 429 -27.61 -36.72 -30.49
N SER A 430 -26.69 -35.78 -30.68
CA SER A 430 -26.89 -34.67 -31.60
C SER A 430 -25.68 -34.44 -32.49
N GLY A 431 -25.98 -34.10 -33.74
CA GLY A 431 -25.01 -33.88 -34.80
C GLY A 431 -25.15 -32.46 -35.32
N SER A 432 -24.03 -31.75 -35.40
CA SER A 432 -24.02 -30.32 -35.71
C SER A 432 -23.11 -29.95 -36.88
N ASN A 433 -23.40 -28.78 -37.43
CA ASN A 433 -22.52 -28.02 -38.31
C ASN A 433 -21.17 -27.64 -37.69
N ASP A 434 -21.01 -27.75 -36.36
CA ASP A 434 -19.74 -27.53 -35.67
C ASP A 434 -18.78 -28.73 -35.80
N GLN A 435 -19.17 -29.74 -36.57
CA GLN A 435 -18.41 -30.97 -36.84
C GLN A 435 -18.31 -31.90 -35.65
N THR A 436 -19.04 -31.62 -34.56
CA THR A 436 -19.01 -32.45 -33.37
C THR A 436 -20.29 -33.25 -33.20
N ILE A 437 -20.14 -34.38 -32.54
CA ILE A 437 -21.24 -35.21 -32.07
C ILE A 437 -21.25 -35.11 -30.55
N ALA A 438 -22.40 -34.75 -30.00
CA ALA A 438 -22.58 -34.50 -28.58
C ALA A 438 -23.61 -35.47 -27.97
N GLU A 439 -23.37 -35.82 -26.72
CA GLU A 439 -24.24 -36.66 -25.91
C GLU A 439 -24.89 -35.84 -24.80
N TRP A 440 -26.18 -36.08 -24.58
CA TRP A 440 -27.00 -35.38 -23.60
C TRP A 440 -27.72 -36.37 -22.70
N LYS A 441 -27.79 -36.06 -21.41
CA LYS A 441 -28.50 -36.89 -20.43
C LYS A 441 -29.96 -36.46 -20.33
N VAL A 442 -30.89 -37.40 -20.48
CA VAL A 442 -32.34 -37.10 -20.41
C VAL A 442 -32.84 -36.98 -18.96
N THR A 443 -32.22 -37.69 -18.00
CA THR A 443 -32.61 -37.59 -16.59
C THR A 443 -32.39 -36.18 -16.05
N ASN A 444 -33.41 -35.57 -15.43
CA ASN A 444 -33.39 -34.19 -14.94
C ASN A 444 -33.21 -33.11 -16.03
N PHE A 445 -33.54 -33.39 -17.30
CA PHE A 445 -33.47 -32.40 -18.37
C PHE A 445 -34.38 -31.17 -18.16
N PHE A 446 -35.32 -31.23 -17.21
CA PHE A 446 -36.19 -30.12 -16.85
C PHE A 446 -35.70 -29.32 -15.64
N ASN A 447 -34.49 -29.60 -15.15
CA ASN A 447 -33.86 -28.85 -14.07
C ASN A 447 -32.74 -27.97 -14.64
N ASP A 448 -32.99 -26.67 -14.72
CA ASP A 448 -32.03 -25.66 -15.20
C ASP A 448 -30.74 -25.60 -14.37
N LEU A 449 -30.75 -26.18 -13.15
CA LEU A 449 -29.58 -26.23 -12.27
C LEU A 449 -28.59 -27.36 -12.61
N HIS A 450 -28.98 -28.31 -13.47
CA HIS A 450 -28.12 -29.43 -13.88
C HIS A 450 -27.72 -29.30 -15.33
N ASN A 451 -26.42 -29.34 -15.60
CA ASN A 451 -25.92 -29.42 -16.96
C ASN A 451 -26.32 -30.77 -17.58
N GLN A 452 -27.03 -30.70 -18.69
CA GLN A 452 -27.57 -31.85 -19.42
C GLN A 452 -26.59 -32.37 -20.48
N PHE A 453 -25.60 -31.56 -20.86
CA PHE A 453 -24.54 -31.93 -21.77
C PHE A 453 -23.53 -32.82 -21.04
N ILE A 454 -23.44 -34.10 -21.45
CA ILE A 454 -22.50 -35.08 -20.90
C ILE A 454 -21.10 -34.80 -21.46
N GLY A 455 -20.99 -34.67 -22.78
CA GLY A 455 -19.71 -34.48 -23.44
C GLY A 455 -19.78 -34.56 -24.96
N LYS A 456 -18.64 -34.32 -25.61
CA LYS A 456 -18.47 -34.56 -27.04
C LYS A 456 -17.86 -35.95 -27.22
N ILE A 457 -18.53 -36.80 -28.00
CA ILE A 457 -18.02 -38.14 -28.32
C ILE A 457 -16.86 -38.05 -29.32
N GLY A 458 -16.90 -37.07 -30.22
CA GLY A 458 -15.80 -36.84 -31.14
C GLY A 458 -16.01 -35.69 -32.11
N ASN A 459 -14.99 -35.47 -32.94
CA ASN A 459 -15.01 -34.51 -34.03
C ASN A 459 -14.94 -35.27 -35.37
N ALA A 460 -16.01 -35.16 -36.14
CA ALA A 460 -16.18 -35.82 -37.43
C ALA A 460 -15.42 -35.15 -38.58
N LYS A 461 -14.73 -34.02 -38.33
CA LYS A 461 -13.95 -33.18 -39.28
C LYS A 461 -14.78 -32.45 -40.35
N LYS A 462 -16.02 -32.86 -40.57
CA LYS A 462 -17.00 -32.23 -41.47
C LYS A 462 -18.34 -32.08 -40.76
N ALA A 463 -19.21 -31.22 -41.31
CA ALA A 463 -20.53 -30.98 -40.73
C ALA A 463 -21.34 -32.28 -40.73
N VAL A 464 -21.91 -32.61 -39.57
CA VAL A 464 -22.76 -33.80 -39.40
C VAL A 464 -24.17 -33.41 -39.84
N ARG A 465 -24.69 -34.08 -40.87
CA ARG A 465 -26.01 -33.79 -41.45
C ARG A 465 -27.11 -34.64 -40.84
N VAL A 466 -26.83 -35.92 -40.62
CA VAL A 466 -27.78 -36.89 -40.08
C VAL A 466 -27.07 -37.83 -39.11
N LEU A 467 -27.77 -38.23 -38.05
CA LEU A 467 -27.34 -39.24 -37.08
C LEU A 467 -28.41 -40.32 -36.95
N ARG A 468 -27.97 -41.58 -36.83
CA ARG A 468 -28.83 -42.70 -36.46
C ARG A 468 -28.17 -43.61 -35.44
N TYR A 469 -28.91 -44.00 -34.41
CA TYR A 469 -28.57 -45.07 -33.48
C TYR A 469 -28.76 -46.43 -34.15
N ARG A 470 -27.92 -47.38 -33.76
CA ARG A 470 -28.10 -48.79 -34.07
C ARG A 470 -29.19 -49.39 -33.16
N PRO A 471 -30.30 -49.94 -33.69
CA PRO A 471 -31.51 -50.19 -32.91
C PRO A 471 -31.40 -51.33 -31.86
N VAL A 472 -30.70 -52.43 -32.14
CA VAL A 472 -30.74 -53.63 -31.25
C VAL A 472 -29.87 -53.48 -30.00
N ASP A 473 -28.65 -52.95 -30.14
CA ASP A 473 -27.65 -52.93 -29.05
C ASP A 473 -27.40 -51.54 -28.47
N ASN A 474 -27.89 -50.47 -29.13
CA ASN A 474 -27.60 -49.05 -28.82
C ASN A 474 -26.10 -48.74 -28.54
N ASN A 475 -25.19 -49.58 -29.06
CA ASN A 475 -23.76 -49.52 -28.77
C ASN A 475 -22.97 -48.64 -29.74
N MET A 476 -23.64 -48.15 -30.79
CA MET A 476 -23.03 -47.42 -31.90
C MET A 476 -24.01 -46.45 -32.53
N ILE A 477 -23.47 -45.38 -33.10
CA ILE A 477 -24.19 -44.47 -34.00
C ILE A 477 -23.54 -44.42 -35.38
N ALA A 478 -24.33 -44.14 -36.40
CA ALA A 478 -23.87 -43.75 -37.72
C ALA A 478 -24.06 -42.24 -37.91
N ALA A 479 -23.04 -41.57 -38.44
CA ALA A 479 -23.02 -40.15 -38.71
C ALA A 479 -22.76 -39.87 -40.19
N GLY A 480 -23.75 -39.29 -40.86
CA GLY A 480 -23.66 -38.89 -42.27
C GLY A 480 -23.11 -37.47 -42.38
N LEU A 481 -22.06 -37.28 -43.17
CA LEU A 481 -21.34 -36.02 -43.27
C LEU A 481 -21.63 -35.27 -44.57
N GLU A 482 -21.31 -33.98 -44.55
CA GLU A 482 -21.44 -33.08 -45.70
C GLU A 482 -20.61 -33.47 -46.93
N ASN A 483 -19.54 -34.25 -46.76
CA ASN A 483 -18.65 -34.67 -47.85
C ASN A 483 -18.92 -36.07 -48.40
N GLY A 484 -19.94 -36.76 -47.91
CA GLY A 484 -20.30 -38.13 -48.35
C GLY A 484 -19.70 -39.24 -47.52
N GLU A 485 -18.86 -38.88 -46.55
CA GLU A 485 -18.35 -39.83 -45.57
C GLU A 485 -19.44 -40.16 -44.55
N ILE A 486 -19.52 -41.44 -44.18
CA ILE A 486 -20.39 -41.95 -43.12
C ILE A 486 -19.46 -42.53 -42.06
N GLN A 487 -19.54 -42.02 -40.86
CA GLN A 487 -18.68 -42.44 -39.75
C GLN A 487 -19.49 -43.26 -38.74
N LEU A 488 -18.95 -44.40 -38.35
CA LEU A 488 -19.50 -45.25 -37.29
C LEU A 488 -18.77 -44.96 -35.98
N TRP A 489 -19.51 -44.58 -34.92
CA TRP A 489 -18.94 -44.25 -33.62
C TRP A 489 -19.45 -45.17 -32.53
N GLY A 490 -18.53 -45.77 -31.78
CA GLY A 490 -18.83 -46.59 -30.61
C GLY A 490 -19.22 -45.75 -29.40
N LEU A 491 -20.20 -46.23 -28.64
CA LEU A 491 -20.70 -45.60 -27.42
C LEU A 491 -20.31 -46.35 -26.14
N THR A 492 -19.71 -47.53 -26.25
CA THR A 492 -19.32 -48.39 -25.11
C THR A 492 -17.83 -48.25 -24.75
N GLU A 493 -17.19 -49.28 -24.17
CA GLU A 493 -15.86 -49.26 -23.53
C GLU A 493 -14.72 -48.58 -24.33
N GLU A 494 -14.84 -48.50 -25.65
CA GLU A 494 -14.00 -47.68 -26.52
C GLU A 494 -14.83 -46.60 -27.23
N THR A 495 -15.10 -45.49 -26.54
CA THR A 495 -15.76 -44.33 -27.17
C THR A 495 -14.85 -43.75 -28.25
N GLY A 496 -15.27 -43.82 -29.51
CA GLY A 496 -14.44 -43.36 -30.63
C GLY A 496 -14.94 -43.78 -32.00
N LEU A 497 -14.19 -43.37 -33.03
CA LEU A 497 -14.47 -43.71 -34.42
C LEU A 497 -14.09 -45.18 -34.68
N ILE A 498 -15.08 -46.00 -35.02
CA ILE A 498 -14.91 -47.43 -35.32
C ILE A 498 -14.54 -47.62 -36.79
N ASP A 499 -15.34 -47.07 -37.71
CA ASP A 499 -15.14 -47.23 -39.15
C ASP A 499 -15.67 -46.02 -39.94
N THR A 500 -15.30 -45.93 -41.22
CA THR A 500 -15.74 -44.88 -42.12
C THR A 500 -16.05 -45.44 -43.50
N PHE A 501 -17.28 -45.23 -43.96
CA PHE A 501 -17.73 -45.59 -45.31
C PHE A 501 -17.71 -44.37 -46.23
N SER A 502 -17.22 -44.54 -47.45
CA SER A 502 -17.19 -43.48 -48.46
C SER A 502 -16.97 -44.08 -49.84
N ILE A 503 -17.73 -43.60 -50.84
CA ILE A 503 -17.52 -43.93 -52.26
C ILE A 503 -17.13 -42.69 -53.04
N ASN A 504 -17.95 -41.63 -52.98
CA ASN A 504 -17.70 -40.38 -53.67
C ASN A 504 -17.50 -39.26 -52.65
N LYS A 505 -16.33 -38.62 -52.70
CA LYS A 505 -15.96 -37.54 -51.78
C LYS A 505 -16.40 -36.18 -52.32
N ASP A 506 -17.71 -35.95 -52.47
CA ASP A 506 -18.32 -34.62 -52.63
C ASP A 506 -19.86 -34.66 -52.65
N ASP A 507 -20.46 -35.65 -51.99
CA ASP A 507 -21.91 -35.86 -52.05
C ASP A 507 -22.51 -35.84 -50.66
N ARG A 508 -23.50 -35.00 -50.40
CA ARG A 508 -24.00 -34.81 -49.02
C ARG A 508 -24.84 -36.00 -48.59
N VAL A 509 -24.56 -36.56 -47.42
CA VAL A 509 -25.42 -37.58 -46.82
C VAL A 509 -26.57 -36.88 -46.09
N PHE A 510 -27.78 -36.97 -46.61
CA PHE A 510 -28.96 -36.39 -45.96
C PHE A 510 -29.72 -37.40 -45.12
N ALA A 511 -29.71 -38.67 -45.53
CA ALA A 511 -30.46 -39.73 -44.89
C ALA A 511 -29.56 -40.89 -44.48
N LEU A 512 -29.82 -41.45 -43.31
CA LEU A 512 -29.28 -42.72 -42.86
C LEU A 512 -30.42 -43.53 -42.27
N GLU A 513 -30.39 -44.85 -42.50
CA GLU A 513 -31.37 -45.76 -41.91
C GLU A 513 -30.75 -47.14 -41.71
N PHE A 514 -30.82 -47.67 -40.48
CA PHE A 514 -30.40 -49.04 -40.19
C PHE A 514 -31.52 -50.02 -40.53
N SER A 515 -31.16 -51.23 -40.97
CA SER A 515 -32.12 -52.33 -40.99
C SER A 515 -32.52 -52.71 -39.56
N GLN A 516 -33.74 -53.22 -39.36
CA GLN A 516 -34.25 -53.59 -38.02
C GLN A 516 -33.36 -54.63 -37.31
N ASP A 517 -32.62 -55.46 -38.06
CA ASP A 517 -31.65 -56.43 -37.53
C ASP A 517 -30.27 -55.83 -37.22
N SER A 518 -30.08 -54.52 -37.44
CA SER A 518 -28.82 -53.79 -37.28
C SER A 518 -27.65 -54.27 -38.14
N GLN A 519 -27.87 -55.14 -39.13
CA GLN A 519 -26.79 -55.70 -39.95
C GLN A 519 -26.41 -54.81 -41.13
N THR A 520 -27.35 -54.03 -41.65
CA THR A 520 -27.11 -53.18 -42.81
C THR A 520 -27.46 -51.72 -42.53
N LEU A 521 -26.74 -50.82 -43.19
CA LEU A 521 -26.97 -49.38 -43.12
C LEU A 521 -27.24 -48.86 -44.51
N PHE A 522 -28.34 -48.12 -44.68
CA PHE A 522 -28.67 -47.41 -45.91
C PHE A 522 -28.27 -45.96 -45.79
N SER A 523 -27.72 -45.38 -46.86
CA SER A 523 -27.44 -43.95 -46.94
C SER A 523 -28.01 -43.32 -48.19
N GLY A 524 -28.72 -42.21 -48.00
CA GLY A 524 -29.33 -41.41 -49.05
C GLY A 524 -28.55 -40.12 -49.25
N HIS A 525 -28.19 -39.86 -50.51
CA HIS A 525 -27.30 -38.77 -50.87
C HIS A 525 -27.97 -37.70 -51.74
N GLY A 526 -27.37 -36.51 -51.72
CA GLY A 526 -27.82 -35.36 -52.51
C GLY A 526 -27.78 -35.56 -54.02
N SER A 527 -26.89 -36.43 -54.53
CA SER A 527 -26.85 -36.81 -55.95
C SER A 527 -27.99 -37.74 -56.39
N GLY A 528 -28.79 -38.26 -55.45
CA GLY A 528 -29.79 -39.30 -55.69
C GLY A 528 -29.27 -40.73 -55.55
N LEU A 529 -28.03 -40.91 -55.09
CA LEU A 529 -27.51 -42.22 -54.74
C LEU A 529 -28.13 -42.73 -53.43
N VAL A 530 -28.61 -43.97 -53.46
CA VAL A 530 -28.90 -44.76 -52.26
C VAL A 530 -27.94 -45.94 -52.22
N LEU A 531 -27.19 -46.04 -51.12
CA LEU A 531 -26.15 -47.04 -50.93
C LEU A 531 -26.49 -47.92 -49.72
N GLN A 532 -26.28 -49.22 -49.87
CA GLN A 532 -26.46 -50.22 -48.82
C GLN A 532 -25.09 -50.72 -48.37
N TRP A 533 -24.81 -50.61 -47.08
CA TRP A 533 -23.56 -50.96 -46.46
C TRP A 533 -23.72 -52.13 -45.50
N ASP A 534 -22.69 -52.96 -45.40
CA ASP A 534 -22.55 -53.93 -44.34
C ASP A 534 -22.10 -53.22 -43.05
N ALA A 535 -23.02 -53.15 -42.08
CA ALA A 535 -22.80 -52.59 -40.75
C ALA A 535 -22.55 -53.68 -39.69
N SER A 536 -22.39 -54.94 -40.11
CA SER A 536 -21.98 -56.01 -39.22
C SER A 536 -20.51 -55.79 -38.79
N LEU A 537 -20.33 -55.64 -37.49
CA LEU A 537 -19.00 -55.50 -36.88
C LEU A 537 -18.50 -56.89 -36.49
N GLN A 538 -18.00 -57.66 -37.45
CA GLN A 538 -17.12 -58.78 -37.12
C GLN A 538 -15.72 -58.21 -36.82
N ARG A 539 -15.31 -58.31 -35.55
CA ARG A 539 -14.10 -57.71 -34.99
C ARG A 539 -12.79 -58.24 -35.62
N ASP A 540 -12.88 -59.30 -36.43
CA ASP A 540 -11.72 -60.04 -36.99
C ASP A 540 -11.43 -59.79 -38.48
N GLN A 541 -12.19 -58.94 -39.19
CA GLN A 541 -11.92 -58.65 -40.61
C GLN A 541 -11.52 -57.19 -40.86
N MET A 542 -10.23 -57.02 -41.18
CA MET A 542 -9.57 -55.78 -41.64
C MET A 542 -10.00 -55.39 -43.07
N THR A 543 -11.28 -55.17 -43.32
CA THR A 543 -11.78 -54.60 -44.58
C THR A 543 -12.23 -53.16 -44.34
N LYS A 544 -11.51 -52.20 -44.94
CA LYS A 544 -11.78 -50.76 -44.80
C LYS A 544 -12.85 -50.31 -45.82
N GLY A 545 -13.86 -49.60 -45.33
CA GLY A 545 -14.63 -48.55 -46.03
C GLY A 545 -15.36 -48.90 -47.33
N SER A 546 -14.64 -49.03 -48.44
CA SER A 546 -15.23 -49.23 -49.78
C SER A 546 -15.66 -50.67 -50.06
N ASP A 547 -15.03 -51.64 -49.38
CA ASP A 547 -15.25 -53.07 -49.60
C ASP A 547 -16.52 -53.60 -48.89
N ARG A 548 -17.19 -52.75 -48.10
CA ARG A 548 -18.43 -53.07 -47.36
C ARG A 548 -19.70 -52.61 -48.08
N LEU A 549 -19.59 -52.11 -49.32
CA LEU A 549 -20.77 -51.77 -50.12
C LEU A 549 -21.44 -53.05 -50.62
N LEU A 550 -22.71 -53.25 -50.27
CA LEU A 550 -23.52 -54.39 -50.70
C LEU A 550 -24.29 -54.08 -51.99
N LYS A 551 -24.96 -52.91 -52.04
CA LYS A 551 -25.84 -52.54 -53.16
C LYS A 551 -25.83 -51.03 -53.39
N LYS A 552 -26.03 -50.62 -54.64
CA LYS A 552 -26.22 -49.21 -55.02
C LYS A 552 -27.42 -49.04 -55.95
N LYS A 553 -28.15 -47.95 -55.80
CA LYS A 553 -29.24 -47.53 -56.69
C LYS A 553 -29.15 -46.03 -56.93
N GLN A 554 -29.27 -45.61 -58.19
CA GLN A 554 -29.31 -44.20 -58.57
C GLN A 554 -30.76 -43.80 -58.84
N PHE A 555 -31.17 -42.69 -58.23
CA PHE A 555 -32.42 -41.97 -58.51
C PHE A 555 -32.11 -40.65 -59.22
N ASP A 556 -33.09 -40.10 -59.92
CA ASP A 556 -33.00 -38.85 -60.69
C ASP A 556 -33.30 -37.58 -59.87
N PHE A 557 -33.39 -37.72 -58.55
CA PHE A 557 -33.66 -36.63 -57.61
C PHE A 557 -32.80 -36.78 -56.35
N ALA A 558 -32.57 -35.67 -55.64
CA ALA A 558 -31.86 -35.66 -54.37
C ALA A 558 -32.69 -36.36 -53.28
N VAL A 559 -32.11 -37.34 -52.59
CA VAL A 559 -32.76 -38.07 -51.49
C VAL A 559 -32.57 -37.28 -50.20
N TYR A 560 -33.68 -36.95 -49.53
CA TYR A 560 -33.64 -36.20 -48.26
C TYR A 560 -33.80 -37.10 -47.04
N ASP A 561 -34.63 -38.14 -47.12
CA ASP A 561 -34.88 -39.03 -45.99
C ASP A 561 -35.21 -40.46 -46.46
N LEU A 562 -35.00 -41.43 -45.57
CA LEU A 562 -35.16 -42.87 -45.82
C LEU A 562 -35.79 -43.53 -44.59
N SER A 563 -36.73 -44.45 -44.80
CA SER A 563 -37.29 -45.23 -43.69
C SER A 563 -37.79 -46.60 -44.17
N PHE A 564 -37.63 -47.64 -43.35
CA PHE A 564 -38.15 -48.97 -43.66
C PHE A 564 -39.66 -49.03 -43.45
N VAL A 565 -40.37 -49.60 -44.43
CA VAL A 565 -41.82 -49.75 -44.39
C VAL A 565 -42.25 -51.20 -44.61
N GLY A 566 -43.31 -51.61 -43.93
CA GLY A 566 -43.82 -52.98 -43.96
C GLY A 566 -43.00 -53.95 -43.12
N LYS A 567 -43.30 -55.24 -43.24
CA LYS A 567 -42.65 -56.28 -42.45
C LYS A 567 -41.40 -56.82 -43.15
N GLY A 568 -40.34 -57.07 -42.37
CA GLY A 568 -39.19 -57.88 -42.81
C GLY A 568 -38.08 -57.14 -43.56
N ASN A 569 -37.91 -55.83 -43.38
CA ASN A 569 -36.87 -55.01 -44.03
C ASN A 569 -36.84 -55.14 -45.57
N LEU A 570 -37.99 -55.40 -46.21
CA LEU A 570 -38.09 -55.64 -47.65
C LEU A 570 -38.26 -54.36 -48.47
N HIS A 571 -38.94 -53.36 -47.91
CA HIS A 571 -39.31 -52.15 -48.60
C HIS A 571 -38.72 -50.93 -47.92
N LEU A 572 -38.01 -50.11 -48.70
CA LEU A 572 -37.44 -48.84 -48.25
C LEU A 572 -38.21 -47.68 -48.87
N ALA A 573 -38.79 -46.83 -48.04
CA ALA A 573 -39.33 -45.55 -48.46
C ALA A 573 -38.19 -44.57 -48.77
N VAL A 574 -38.20 -44.02 -49.97
CA VAL A 574 -37.22 -43.05 -50.46
C VAL A 574 -37.98 -41.78 -50.84
N VAL A 575 -37.70 -40.69 -50.12
CA VAL A 575 -38.34 -39.39 -50.36
C VAL A 575 -37.31 -38.33 -50.68
N GLY A 576 -37.71 -37.33 -51.46
CA GLY A 576 -36.80 -36.28 -51.82
C GLY A 576 -37.38 -35.15 -52.67
N ARG A 577 -36.48 -34.57 -53.47
CA ARG A 577 -36.78 -33.44 -54.34
C ARG A 577 -37.80 -33.78 -55.43
N TYR A 578 -38.58 -32.78 -55.86
CA TYR A 578 -39.62 -32.86 -56.89
C TYR A 578 -40.82 -33.74 -56.50
N ASN A 579 -41.20 -33.70 -55.21
CA ASN A 579 -42.24 -34.54 -54.61
C ASN A 579 -42.12 -36.03 -54.98
N GLN A 580 -40.88 -36.50 -55.13
CA GLN A 580 -40.64 -37.90 -55.45
C GLN A 580 -40.74 -38.71 -54.16
N PHE A 581 -41.76 -39.57 -54.12
CA PHE A 581 -41.94 -40.57 -53.09
C PHE A 581 -41.95 -41.95 -53.77
N LEU A 582 -40.90 -42.73 -53.53
CA LEU A 582 -40.73 -44.06 -54.08
C LEU A 582 -40.62 -45.09 -52.97
N ILE A 583 -41.20 -46.25 -53.18
CA ILE A 583 -40.93 -47.44 -52.38
C ILE A 583 -40.01 -48.36 -53.17
N TRP A 584 -38.84 -48.65 -52.62
CA TRP A 584 -37.88 -49.56 -53.22
C TRP A 584 -37.97 -50.94 -52.57
N ASN A 585 -38.40 -51.94 -53.34
CA ASN A 585 -38.32 -53.34 -52.94
C ASN A 585 -36.88 -53.83 -53.14
N LEU A 586 -36.23 -54.23 -52.03
CA LEU A 586 -34.82 -54.58 -52.00
C LEU A 586 -34.52 -55.93 -52.66
N ASP A 587 -35.42 -56.92 -52.55
CA ASP A 587 -35.24 -58.25 -53.16
C ASP A 587 -35.40 -58.20 -54.68
N GLN A 588 -36.51 -57.62 -55.15
CA GLN A 588 -36.84 -57.56 -56.57
C GLN A 588 -36.10 -56.43 -57.30
N ASN A 589 -35.49 -55.51 -56.54
CA ASN A 589 -34.88 -54.27 -57.04
C ASN A 589 -35.85 -53.39 -57.87
N LYS A 590 -37.15 -53.50 -57.59
CA LYS A 590 -38.22 -52.74 -58.25
C LYS A 590 -38.62 -51.54 -57.40
N THR A 591 -39.02 -50.46 -58.07
CA THR A 591 -39.45 -49.22 -57.43
C THR A 591 -40.92 -48.97 -57.75
N LEU A 592 -41.74 -48.77 -56.72
CA LEU A 592 -43.11 -48.34 -56.83
C LEU A 592 -43.16 -46.83 -56.58
N LYS A 593 -43.71 -46.07 -57.53
CA LYS A 593 -43.91 -44.63 -57.35
C LYS A 593 -45.24 -44.38 -56.66
N VAL A 594 -45.22 -43.63 -55.56
CA VAL A 594 -46.41 -43.24 -54.81
C VAL A 594 -46.81 -41.83 -55.23
N PRO A 595 -48.01 -41.61 -55.79
CA PRO A 595 -48.49 -40.28 -56.13
C PRO A 595 -48.65 -39.43 -54.86
N TYR A 596 -47.95 -38.29 -54.78
CA TYR A 596 -48.04 -37.40 -53.63
C TYR A 596 -49.24 -36.43 -53.79
N PRO A 597 -50.09 -36.23 -52.76
CA PRO A 597 -51.41 -35.62 -52.94
C PRO A 597 -51.37 -34.10 -53.17
N VAL A 598 -50.31 -33.38 -52.76
CA VAL A 598 -50.20 -31.92 -52.94
C VAL A 598 -48.79 -31.45 -53.25
N GLY A 599 -48.72 -30.44 -54.10
CA GLY A 599 -47.54 -29.65 -54.41
C GLY A 599 -47.34 -29.53 -55.92
N ALA A 600 -46.61 -28.51 -56.34
CA ALA A 600 -46.12 -28.43 -57.71
C ALA A 600 -45.03 -29.49 -57.93
N GLN A 601 -44.67 -29.75 -59.18
CA GLN A 601 -43.53 -30.65 -59.48
C GLN A 601 -42.20 -30.17 -58.86
N ASP A 602 -42.11 -28.91 -58.41
CA ASP A 602 -40.90 -28.31 -57.84
C ASP A 602 -40.81 -28.37 -56.31
N ASP A 603 -41.78 -28.97 -55.63
CA ASP A 603 -41.79 -29.09 -54.17
C ASP A 603 -40.92 -30.25 -53.65
N TYR A 604 -40.67 -30.27 -52.33
CA TYR A 604 -39.73 -31.21 -51.69
C TYR A 604 -40.41 -31.92 -50.53
N ILE A 605 -40.24 -33.24 -50.46
CA ILE A 605 -40.52 -34.03 -49.25
C ILE A 605 -39.22 -34.08 -48.45
N LEU A 606 -39.25 -33.53 -47.24
CA LEU A 606 -38.05 -33.32 -46.44
C LEU A 606 -37.79 -34.41 -45.42
N SER A 607 -38.84 -35.06 -44.92
CA SER A 607 -38.72 -36.12 -43.93
C SER A 607 -39.80 -37.18 -44.10
N VAL A 608 -39.42 -38.42 -43.78
CA VAL A 608 -40.29 -39.58 -43.73
C VAL A 608 -39.98 -40.39 -42.49
N ASP A 609 -41.02 -40.86 -41.80
CA ASP A 609 -40.84 -41.79 -40.68
C ASP A 609 -41.97 -42.80 -40.62
N VAL A 610 -41.69 -43.96 -40.00
CA VAL A 610 -42.61 -45.10 -39.92
C VAL A 610 -42.74 -45.54 -38.47
N ALA A 611 -43.96 -45.82 -38.04
CA ALA A 611 -44.20 -46.31 -36.69
C ALA A 611 -43.64 -47.74 -36.51
N GLU A 612 -42.83 -47.95 -35.48
CA GLU A 612 -42.11 -49.22 -35.24
C GLU A 612 -43.07 -50.42 -35.07
N ILE A 613 -44.07 -50.30 -34.20
CA ILE A 613 -45.06 -51.37 -33.93
C ILE A 613 -46.11 -51.46 -35.05
N ALA A 614 -46.38 -50.35 -35.75
CA ALA A 614 -47.35 -50.27 -36.83
C ALA A 614 -46.64 -50.02 -38.18
N PRO A 615 -45.93 -51.02 -38.73
CA PRO A 615 -44.94 -50.82 -39.79
C PRO A 615 -45.52 -50.38 -41.15
N TYR A 616 -46.85 -50.29 -41.26
CA TYR A 616 -47.53 -49.82 -42.47
C TYR A 616 -48.02 -48.38 -42.35
N ILE A 617 -47.91 -47.75 -41.17
CA ILE A 617 -48.25 -46.35 -40.95
C ILE A 617 -47.00 -45.51 -41.15
N LEU A 618 -47.06 -44.60 -42.12
CA LEU A 618 -45.95 -43.76 -42.54
C LEU A 618 -46.38 -42.29 -42.53
N ALA A 619 -45.48 -41.39 -42.11
CA ALA A 619 -45.70 -39.96 -42.11
C ALA A 619 -44.69 -39.28 -43.03
N THR A 620 -45.14 -38.26 -43.73
CA THR A 620 -44.26 -37.40 -44.56
C THR A 620 -44.45 -35.94 -44.20
N GLY A 621 -43.35 -35.19 -44.12
CA GLY A 621 -43.33 -33.73 -43.99
C GLY A 621 -42.78 -33.07 -45.26
N ASP A 622 -43.45 -32.03 -45.75
CA ASP A 622 -43.04 -31.29 -46.97
C ASP A 622 -42.63 -29.82 -46.72
N ASN A 623 -42.03 -29.23 -47.75
CA ASN A 623 -41.60 -27.83 -47.75
C ASN A 623 -42.75 -26.81 -47.73
N GLN A 624 -43.99 -27.22 -48.02
CA GLN A 624 -45.19 -26.37 -47.99
C GLN A 624 -45.85 -26.35 -46.60
N GLY A 625 -45.36 -27.18 -45.69
CA GLY A 625 -45.84 -27.26 -44.32
C GLY A 625 -46.90 -28.34 -44.10
N ASN A 626 -47.13 -29.24 -45.08
CA ASN A 626 -48.09 -30.33 -44.89
C ASN A 626 -47.44 -31.52 -44.21
N ILE A 627 -48.24 -32.17 -43.37
CA ILE A 627 -47.99 -33.50 -42.80
C ILE A 627 -49.04 -34.44 -43.38
N THR A 628 -48.61 -35.54 -43.99
CA THR A 628 -49.49 -36.53 -44.58
C THR A 628 -49.23 -37.89 -43.95
N ILE A 629 -50.29 -38.58 -43.53
CA ILE A 629 -50.22 -39.93 -42.97
C ILE A 629 -50.74 -40.94 -44.00
N TRP A 630 -50.01 -42.04 -44.15
CA TRP A 630 -50.20 -43.03 -45.18
C TRP A 630 -50.45 -44.41 -44.58
N ASN A 631 -51.36 -45.16 -45.20
CA ASN A 631 -51.51 -46.58 -44.99
C ASN A 631 -50.90 -47.32 -46.18
N MET A 632 -49.77 -47.95 -45.93
CA MET A 632 -48.98 -48.64 -46.95
C MET A 632 -49.38 -50.10 -47.12
N LYS A 633 -50.31 -50.62 -46.32
CA LYS A 633 -50.68 -52.04 -46.31
C LYS A 633 -51.22 -52.52 -47.66
N ASN A 634 -52.16 -51.78 -48.24
CA ASN A 634 -52.82 -52.20 -49.49
C ASN A 634 -51.86 -52.21 -50.68
N CYS A 635 -50.96 -51.23 -50.79
CA CYS A 635 -50.01 -51.16 -51.90
C CYS A 635 -48.80 -52.08 -51.76
N LEU A 636 -48.43 -52.47 -50.54
CA LEU A 636 -47.35 -53.43 -50.30
C LEU A 636 -47.83 -54.89 -50.36
N ASP A 637 -48.95 -55.21 -49.72
CA ASP A 637 -49.41 -56.60 -49.58
C ASP A 637 -50.33 -57.04 -50.74
N SER A 638 -51.17 -56.13 -51.25
CA SER A 638 -52.27 -56.47 -52.18
C SER A 638 -52.12 -55.86 -53.58
N SER A 639 -50.98 -55.26 -53.89
CA SER A 639 -50.71 -54.55 -55.17
C SER A 639 -51.73 -53.46 -55.51
N GLY A 640 -52.45 -52.93 -54.52
CA GLY A 640 -53.39 -51.82 -54.67
C GLY A 640 -52.70 -50.45 -54.68
N GLU A 641 -53.49 -49.39 -54.66
CA GLU A 641 -52.98 -48.02 -54.47
C GLU A 641 -52.65 -47.75 -52.99
N CYS A 642 -51.67 -46.88 -52.73
CA CYS A 642 -51.36 -46.47 -51.36
C CYS A 642 -52.39 -45.44 -50.90
N GLU A 643 -52.87 -45.58 -49.67
CA GLU A 643 -53.98 -44.77 -49.16
C GLU A 643 -53.49 -43.65 -48.25
N VAL A 644 -54.05 -42.45 -48.44
CA VAL A 644 -53.86 -41.33 -47.50
C VAL A 644 -54.90 -41.45 -46.39
N ILE A 645 -54.43 -41.54 -45.15
CA ILE A 645 -55.27 -41.72 -43.95
C ILE A 645 -55.84 -40.38 -43.47
N ASP A 646 -54.94 -39.43 -43.25
CA ASP A 646 -55.23 -38.09 -42.74
C ASP A 646 -54.14 -37.14 -43.26
N ARG A 647 -54.48 -35.87 -43.33
CA ARG A 647 -53.60 -34.83 -43.82
C ARG A 647 -53.97 -33.49 -43.23
N TRP A 648 -52.95 -32.74 -42.86
CA TRP A 648 -53.12 -31.38 -42.37
C TRP A 648 -51.90 -30.53 -42.68
N GLN A 649 -52.09 -29.21 -42.55
CA GLN A 649 -50.97 -28.29 -42.49
C GLN A 649 -50.52 -28.17 -41.04
N GLY A 650 -49.22 -28.01 -40.84
CA GLY A 650 -48.66 -27.57 -39.58
C GLY A 650 -49.15 -26.16 -39.23
N THR A 651 -48.30 -25.37 -38.59
CA THR A 651 -48.76 -24.16 -37.90
C THR A 651 -48.92 -22.94 -38.79
N LYS A 652 -48.20 -22.85 -39.91
CA LYS A 652 -48.24 -21.71 -40.81
C LYS A 652 -48.02 -22.13 -42.26
N MET A 653 -48.88 -21.63 -43.14
CA MET A 653 -48.86 -21.94 -44.56
C MET A 653 -47.53 -21.51 -45.21
N GLY A 654 -46.88 -22.43 -45.93
CA GLY A 654 -45.64 -22.17 -46.65
C GLY A 654 -44.35 -22.22 -45.82
N GLU A 655 -44.42 -22.65 -44.55
CA GLU A 655 -43.24 -22.93 -43.73
C GLU A 655 -42.99 -24.45 -43.67
N ALA A 656 -41.79 -24.86 -44.09
CA ALA A 656 -41.43 -26.26 -44.26
C ALA A 656 -41.49 -27.06 -42.96
N VAL A 657 -42.07 -28.26 -42.99
CA VAL A 657 -41.88 -29.29 -41.95
C VAL A 657 -40.60 -30.05 -42.29
N ARG A 658 -39.53 -29.77 -41.54
CA ARG A 658 -38.19 -30.33 -41.79
C ARG A 658 -38.05 -31.76 -41.31
N SER A 659 -38.75 -32.12 -40.25
CA SER A 659 -38.60 -33.42 -39.60
C SER A 659 -39.92 -33.85 -38.99
N VAL A 660 -40.26 -35.11 -39.20
CA VAL A 660 -41.34 -35.82 -38.53
C VAL A 660 -40.76 -37.03 -37.81
N SER A 661 -41.33 -37.42 -36.67
CA SER A 661 -40.91 -38.61 -35.93
C SER A 661 -42.09 -39.22 -35.18
N PHE A 662 -42.30 -40.52 -35.35
CA PHE A 662 -43.28 -41.30 -34.62
C PHE A 662 -42.73 -41.77 -33.28
N SER A 663 -43.62 -41.86 -32.29
CA SER A 663 -43.40 -42.74 -31.15
C SER A 663 -43.48 -44.20 -31.57
N ASP A 664 -42.79 -45.09 -30.85
CA ASP A 664 -42.71 -46.54 -31.10
C ASP A 664 -44.08 -47.22 -31.37
N ASN A 665 -45.12 -46.79 -30.66
CA ASN A 665 -46.47 -47.35 -30.82
C ASN A 665 -47.33 -46.72 -31.94
N GLY A 666 -46.82 -45.71 -32.65
CA GLY A 666 -47.51 -45.00 -33.73
C GLY A 666 -48.63 -44.04 -33.29
N CYS A 667 -48.89 -43.90 -31.99
CA CYS A 667 -49.98 -43.07 -31.46
C CYS A 667 -49.61 -41.60 -31.31
N TYR A 668 -48.33 -41.25 -31.48
CA TYR A 668 -47.85 -39.89 -31.40
C TYR A 668 -46.89 -39.61 -32.53
N LEU A 669 -46.99 -38.41 -33.07
CA LEU A 669 -46.06 -37.88 -34.06
C LEU A 669 -45.57 -36.52 -33.58
N ALA A 670 -44.26 -36.29 -33.57
CA ALA A 670 -43.73 -34.93 -33.50
C ALA A 670 -43.43 -34.39 -34.88
N SER A 671 -43.57 -33.08 -35.04
CA SER A 671 -43.10 -32.34 -36.20
C SER A 671 -42.30 -31.11 -35.77
N GLY A 672 -41.23 -30.82 -36.51
CA GLY A 672 -40.44 -29.59 -36.38
C GLY A 672 -40.21 -28.92 -37.73
N GLY A 673 -40.25 -27.59 -37.78
CA GLY A 673 -40.19 -26.85 -39.05
C GLY A 673 -39.52 -25.47 -39.03
N ASP A 674 -39.63 -24.79 -40.17
CA ASP A 674 -39.09 -23.44 -40.41
C ASP A 674 -39.77 -22.35 -39.57
N ASP A 675 -40.95 -22.66 -39.03
CA ASP A 675 -41.71 -21.82 -38.11
C ASP A 675 -41.12 -21.79 -36.68
N GLY A 676 -40.10 -22.61 -36.44
CA GLY A 676 -39.42 -22.72 -35.16
C GLY A 676 -40.25 -23.40 -34.06
N LYS A 677 -41.31 -24.12 -34.41
CA LYS A 677 -42.15 -24.82 -33.44
C LYS A 677 -41.90 -26.32 -33.47
N VAL A 678 -42.08 -26.94 -32.31
CA VAL A 678 -42.21 -28.39 -32.14
C VAL A 678 -43.66 -28.68 -31.76
N ILE A 679 -44.33 -29.51 -32.53
CA ILE A 679 -45.73 -29.85 -32.31
C ILE A 679 -45.85 -31.35 -32.11
N LEU A 680 -46.61 -31.74 -31.10
CA LEU A 680 -46.99 -33.12 -30.84
C LEU A 680 -48.42 -33.36 -31.31
N TRP A 681 -48.58 -34.36 -32.15
CA TRP A 681 -49.84 -34.80 -32.71
C TRP A 681 -50.23 -36.13 -32.08
N ALA A 682 -51.42 -36.20 -31.51
CA ALA A 682 -52.01 -37.47 -31.09
C ALA A 682 -52.67 -38.14 -32.29
N LEU A 683 -52.46 -39.45 -32.43
CA LEU A 683 -52.98 -40.27 -33.50
C LEU A 683 -53.65 -41.52 -32.93
N THR A 684 -54.69 -41.98 -33.61
CA THR A 684 -55.35 -43.25 -33.32
C THR A 684 -54.50 -44.43 -33.81
N SER A 685 -54.86 -45.66 -33.45
CA SER A 685 -54.22 -46.87 -33.99
C SER A 685 -54.30 -47.00 -35.52
N GLU A 686 -55.22 -46.28 -36.14
CA GLU A 686 -55.34 -46.21 -37.61
C GLU A 686 -54.55 -45.04 -38.21
N GLY A 687 -53.83 -44.24 -37.42
CA GLY A 687 -53.06 -43.09 -37.90
C GLY A 687 -53.88 -41.82 -38.15
N LYS A 688 -55.15 -41.76 -37.73
CA LYS A 688 -55.99 -40.55 -37.83
C LYS A 688 -55.87 -39.68 -36.59
N ARG A 689 -55.93 -38.35 -36.73
CA ARG A 689 -56.05 -37.45 -35.58
C ARG A 689 -57.41 -37.65 -34.88
N PRO A 690 -57.47 -37.70 -33.55
CA PRO A 690 -58.73 -37.79 -32.83
C PRO A 690 -59.52 -36.49 -32.96
N LEU A 691 -60.85 -36.58 -33.08
CA LEU A 691 -61.75 -35.41 -33.17
C LEU A 691 -61.61 -34.43 -31.99
N ALA A 692 -61.14 -34.91 -30.84
CA ALA A 692 -60.92 -34.10 -29.64
C ALA A 692 -59.63 -33.26 -29.67
N MET A 693 -58.64 -33.59 -30.53
CA MET A 693 -57.37 -32.85 -30.67
C MET A 693 -56.92 -32.78 -32.15
N PRO A 694 -57.67 -32.06 -33.02
CA PRO A 694 -57.32 -31.95 -34.43
C PRO A 694 -56.09 -31.07 -34.69
N ASP A 695 -55.87 -30.02 -33.89
CA ASP A 695 -54.83 -29.02 -34.15
C ASP A 695 -53.46 -29.35 -33.52
N GLY A 696 -53.34 -30.51 -32.88
CA GLY A 696 -52.15 -30.91 -32.13
C GLY A 696 -51.91 -30.05 -30.88
N SER A 697 -50.96 -30.46 -30.05
CA SER A 697 -50.47 -29.63 -28.94
C SER A 697 -49.16 -28.98 -29.35
N SER A 698 -49.17 -27.65 -29.51
CA SER A 698 -47.93 -26.89 -29.63
C SER A 698 -47.17 -27.00 -28.32
N LEU A 699 -46.01 -27.64 -28.34
CA LEU A 699 -45.18 -27.72 -27.15
C LEU A 699 -44.35 -26.46 -27.10
N GLN A 700 -44.76 -25.52 -26.25
CA GLN A 700 -43.84 -24.46 -25.86
C GLN A 700 -42.67 -25.15 -25.14
N THR A 701 -41.47 -24.93 -25.66
CA THR A 701 -40.26 -25.25 -24.91
C THR A 701 -40.33 -24.41 -23.65
N ASN A 702 -40.65 -25.04 -22.51
CA ASN A 702 -40.69 -24.38 -21.21
C ASN A 702 -39.27 -23.91 -20.87
N LEU A 703 -38.86 -22.78 -21.44
CA LEU A 703 -37.78 -21.98 -20.92
C LEU A 703 -38.45 -20.98 -19.99
N GLY A 704 -38.14 -21.09 -18.71
CA GLY A 704 -38.37 -20.04 -17.72
C GLY A 704 -37.55 -18.77 -18.01
N ILE A 705 -37.43 -18.36 -19.27
CA ILE A 705 -36.82 -17.10 -19.70
C ILE A 705 -37.97 -16.20 -20.13
N LYS A 706 -38.61 -15.56 -19.14
CA LYS A 706 -39.20 -14.23 -19.35
C LYS A 706 -38.07 -13.23 -19.58
N GLN A 707 -37.45 -13.27 -20.76
CA GLN A 707 -36.70 -12.12 -21.27
C GLN A 707 -36.48 -12.23 -22.78
N GLU A 708 -37.40 -11.62 -23.52
CA GLU A 708 -37.08 -10.96 -24.77
C GLU A 708 -36.00 -9.91 -24.48
N VAL A 709 -34.73 -10.28 -24.61
CA VAL A 709 -33.68 -9.30 -24.93
C VAL A 709 -33.66 -9.23 -26.44
N SER A 710 -34.34 -8.22 -26.95
CA SER A 710 -34.42 -7.79 -28.34
C SER A 710 -33.09 -7.95 -29.11
N HIS A 711 -33.09 -8.80 -30.16
CA HIS A 711 -32.49 -8.54 -31.49
C HIS A 711 -32.51 -9.78 -32.43
N SER A 712 -33.60 -10.54 -32.48
CA SER A 712 -33.77 -11.56 -33.53
C SER A 712 -35.24 -11.66 -33.93
N SER A 713 -35.63 -10.85 -34.92
CA SER A 713 -36.97 -10.81 -35.52
C SER A 713 -37.32 -12.05 -36.37
N ARG A 714 -36.69 -13.21 -36.12
CA ARG A 714 -36.98 -14.48 -36.79
C ARG A 714 -36.91 -15.63 -35.78
N GLN A 715 -37.99 -16.39 -35.68
CA GLN A 715 -38.01 -17.70 -35.03
C GLN A 715 -36.92 -18.58 -35.67
N LYS A 716 -36.21 -19.35 -34.85
CA LYS A 716 -35.09 -20.20 -35.29
C LYS A 716 -35.66 -21.53 -35.75
N LYS A 717 -35.20 -22.04 -36.89
CA LYS A 717 -35.73 -23.25 -37.52
C LYS A 717 -35.42 -24.48 -36.68
N ILE A 718 -36.37 -25.40 -36.60
CA ILE A 718 -36.16 -26.73 -36.02
C ILE A 718 -35.76 -27.67 -37.15
N ASN A 719 -34.54 -28.21 -37.09
CA ASN A 719 -33.98 -29.04 -38.15
C ASN A 719 -34.34 -30.53 -38.00
N SER A 720 -34.47 -31.01 -36.76
CA SER A 720 -34.73 -32.42 -36.47
C SER A 720 -35.50 -32.54 -35.16
N VAL A 721 -36.43 -33.49 -35.12
CA VAL A 721 -37.18 -33.89 -33.93
C VAL A 721 -37.13 -35.40 -33.77
N ASP A 722 -37.25 -35.87 -32.53
CA ASP A 722 -37.40 -37.28 -32.22
C ASP A 722 -38.33 -37.47 -31.02
N VAL A 723 -39.09 -38.57 -30.97
CA VAL A 723 -40.11 -38.84 -29.95
C VAL A 723 -39.91 -40.20 -29.31
N LYS A 724 -39.93 -40.24 -27.98
CA LYS A 724 -39.97 -41.48 -27.20
C LYS A 724 -41.00 -41.43 -26.08
N ILE A 725 -41.60 -42.59 -25.80
CA ILE A 725 -42.55 -42.75 -24.69
C ILE A 725 -41.81 -43.37 -23.51
N VAL A 726 -41.83 -42.71 -22.36
CA VAL A 726 -41.21 -43.19 -21.13
C VAL A 726 -42.25 -43.20 -20.02
N GLY A 727 -42.78 -44.41 -19.72
CA GLY A 727 -43.85 -44.60 -18.75
C GLY A 727 -45.10 -43.77 -19.09
N LYS A 728 -45.43 -42.80 -18.23
CA LYS A 728 -46.60 -41.90 -18.38
C LYS A 728 -46.30 -40.63 -19.18
N ASN A 729 -45.06 -40.44 -19.63
CA ASN A 729 -44.61 -39.23 -20.29
C ASN A 729 -44.21 -39.50 -21.74
N ILE A 730 -44.37 -38.48 -22.56
CA ILE A 730 -43.86 -38.41 -23.94
C ILE A 730 -42.72 -37.40 -23.90
N LEU A 731 -41.54 -37.83 -24.34
CA LEU A 731 -40.35 -37.00 -24.44
C LEU A 731 -40.10 -36.69 -25.91
N ILE A 732 -39.79 -35.43 -26.20
CA ILE A 732 -39.53 -34.97 -27.56
C ILE A 732 -38.23 -34.20 -27.57
N ALA A 733 -37.25 -34.70 -28.31
CA ALA A 733 -35.99 -34.02 -28.55
C ALA A 733 -36.11 -33.13 -29.80
N SER A 734 -35.41 -32.00 -29.81
CA SER A 734 -35.34 -31.11 -30.95
C SER A 734 -33.96 -30.49 -31.11
N GLY A 735 -33.48 -30.42 -32.35
CA GLY A 735 -32.25 -29.73 -32.74
C GLY A 735 -32.57 -28.52 -33.62
N SER A 736 -31.93 -27.38 -33.34
CA SER A 736 -32.27 -26.09 -33.95
C SER A 736 -31.06 -25.32 -34.51
N ASP A 737 -31.34 -24.34 -35.37
CA ASP A 737 -30.38 -23.41 -35.98
C ASP A 737 -29.63 -22.53 -34.98
N ASP A 738 -30.14 -22.39 -33.76
CA ASP A 738 -29.47 -21.68 -32.66
C ASP A 738 -28.43 -22.53 -31.92
N ALA A 739 -28.05 -23.67 -32.48
CA ALA A 739 -27.08 -24.60 -31.92
C ALA A 739 -27.52 -25.26 -30.59
N GLN A 740 -28.81 -25.19 -30.25
CA GLN A 740 -29.34 -25.79 -29.04
C GLN A 740 -30.03 -27.13 -29.33
N VAL A 741 -29.90 -28.04 -28.36
CA VAL A 741 -30.70 -29.26 -28.23
C VAL A 741 -31.68 -29.04 -27.09
N ARG A 742 -32.96 -29.30 -27.32
CA ARG A 742 -34.02 -29.11 -26.32
C ARG A 742 -34.85 -30.37 -26.20
N ILE A 743 -35.29 -30.70 -24.99
CA ILE A 743 -36.30 -31.73 -24.73
C ILE A 743 -37.56 -31.05 -24.22
N ALA A 744 -38.70 -31.45 -24.77
CA ALA A 744 -40.01 -31.16 -24.22
C ALA A 744 -40.61 -32.44 -23.60
N GLN A 745 -41.38 -32.28 -22.54
CA GLN A 745 -42.15 -33.36 -21.93
C GLN A 745 -43.64 -33.05 -22.01
N ALA A 746 -44.41 -34.01 -22.51
CA ALA A 746 -45.86 -33.99 -22.50
C ALA A 746 -46.39 -35.20 -21.71
N LYS A 747 -47.58 -35.08 -21.14
CA LYS A 747 -48.25 -36.23 -20.51
C LYS A 747 -48.87 -37.10 -21.58
N ARG A 748 -48.73 -38.42 -21.44
CA ARG A 748 -49.38 -39.39 -22.32
C ARG A 748 -50.89 -39.30 -22.19
N ILE A 749 -51.57 -39.33 -23.32
CA ILE A 749 -53.02 -39.47 -23.44
C ILE A 749 -53.33 -40.96 -23.58
N PHE A 750 -54.19 -41.48 -22.71
CA PHE A 750 -54.62 -42.87 -22.77
C PHE A 750 -55.89 -43.02 -23.62
N ASN A 751 -56.09 -44.20 -24.19
CA ASN A 751 -57.26 -44.61 -24.99
C ASN A 751 -57.24 -44.15 -26.46
N LEU A 752 -56.05 -43.97 -27.04
CA LEU A 752 -55.90 -43.69 -28.47
C LEU A 752 -55.95 -44.97 -29.35
N GLY A 753 -56.02 -46.16 -28.72
CA GLY A 753 -56.09 -47.45 -29.42
C GLY A 753 -54.75 -48.12 -29.70
N CYS A 754 -53.62 -47.39 -29.60
CA CYS A 754 -52.26 -47.96 -29.67
C CYS A 754 -51.56 -48.06 -28.31
N ASP A 755 -52.30 -47.89 -27.21
CA ASP A 755 -51.83 -48.23 -25.86
C ASP A 755 -51.94 -49.74 -25.65
N PHE A 756 -51.10 -50.53 -26.32
CA PHE A 756 -50.95 -51.93 -25.96
C PHE A 756 -50.37 -51.97 -24.54
N ARG A 757 -51.12 -52.56 -23.60
CA ARG A 757 -50.58 -52.97 -22.31
C ARG A 757 -49.40 -53.87 -22.61
N SER A 758 -48.17 -53.41 -22.37
CA SER A 758 -47.11 -54.34 -22.10
C SER A 758 -47.59 -55.15 -20.89
N ASN A 759 -47.78 -56.46 -21.06
CA ASN A 759 -48.11 -57.37 -19.96
C ASN A 759 -46.90 -57.55 -19.00
N LEU A 760 -46.17 -56.47 -18.72
CA LEU A 760 -44.97 -56.43 -17.90
C LEU A 760 -45.05 -55.42 -16.75
N GLU A 761 -46.17 -54.70 -16.58
CA GLU A 761 -46.47 -53.99 -15.33
C GLU A 761 -47.20 -54.92 -14.33
N THR A 762 -46.56 -56.02 -13.99
CA THR A 762 -46.77 -56.72 -12.71
C THR A 762 -45.41 -57.20 -12.21
N GLU A 763 -44.67 -56.31 -11.56
CA GLU A 763 -43.84 -56.57 -10.37
C GLU A 763 -43.35 -55.26 -9.75
#